data_AF-A0A920AM87-F1
#
_entry.id   AF-A0A920AM87-F1
#
_cell.length_a   1.000
_cell.length_b   1.000
_cell.length_c   1.000
_cell.angle_alpha   90.00
_cell.angle_beta   90.00
_cell.angle_gamma   90.00
#
_symmetry.space_group_name_H-M   'P 1'
#
loop_
_entity.id
_entity.type
_entity.pdbx_description
1 polymer ?
#
loop_
_entity_poly.entity_id
_entity_poly.type
_entity_poly.pdbx_seq_one_letter_code
_entity_poly.pdbx_strand_id
1 'polypeptide(L)'
;MNQIEIILGPTNTGKTFYAFEQMFSFKNGVFGFPLRLLARENYDKACKLYPINQIALITGEEKIIPSNAKYFFCTVESMPDDFFEFVCVDEIQLASDYERGHIFTQRLLHSRGEQKTIFLGSLTMEEIIRELIPEAKIIFKNRFSELNFIGHKKIQNVKPRSAIIAFNLIGLYEIAEQIRSLKGGVALVAGALSPKTRNSQVKLYEDGEVDYIVATDAIGMGLNLDINQVYFSGLEKFDGKYVRPLNDMEIGQIAGRAGRYTKSGYFGSTLGAKFTNLKSIENIQANKFEPVKKIFWRNHLLSFKSEYELVNSLKKKSDNHRLILKKDAEDQKFLSRFLKDNKKNFKFDNPETLKQLWDVCRIPDYQNISDEKHVELLTKIFNELIKNQWVFSDKFLEKEISYLQNYNGSIDDLIYNLNETRTWLYITNQKQWISNSIWVETVKNIENKLSEEIHLSLMQKFVDKNKSEMIQNLNISEKNISLTDNRYVKIKDEKIGVIKGFKIFFDEKYKDILNNNYHKIIKEQIFPYMSFNVDNFIAAPNESLLIDSKVDENGNFQNLYLKWGDANVAIFKKGNDITHPILEPILDDLLVSPDHIKKIQEKIQKWFEETYLSKLDLSDKLKKFNSKPEERSFIFKIIESQYNLYQINILDEFKLIDEPQRKEIHSLNFRLGKNVIFNSELIRPEYMKLKFYLWNLYNNECLNIDEYIPKDGNATLNIQNKLNEELLTFLGFISKNDLLIRLDIFNEFEKQLFKRENRGPFSLPMDLSNLLGIKKDKLISILKSRSFNIQEIAENDLIISKNINANKTLELKQNKNKKVLKKPSKKVKKPSSKKLFNNPFDQLKNINVK
;
A
#
# COMPACT_ATOMS: atom_id res chain seq x y z
N MET A 1 21.42 46.45 34.61
CA MET A 1 22.58 46.29 33.70
C MET A 1 22.37 44.99 32.96
N ASN A 2 22.30 45.01 31.63
CA ASN A 2 22.07 43.81 30.83
C ASN A 2 23.36 42.98 30.85
N GLN A 3 23.34 41.82 31.51
CA GLN A 3 24.52 40.97 31.60
C GLN A 3 24.67 40.17 30.30
N ILE A 4 25.73 40.42 29.55
CA ILE A 4 26.08 39.67 28.33
C ILE A 4 27.09 38.58 28.69
N GLU A 5 26.71 37.31 28.52
CA GLU A 5 27.59 36.15 28.64
C GLU A 5 27.76 35.47 27.28
N ILE A 6 28.98 35.01 27.00
CA ILE A 6 29.30 34.35 25.73
C ILE A 6 30.00 33.05 26.05
N ILE A 7 29.38 31.93 25.70
CA ILE A 7 29.83 30.59 26.08
C ILE A 7 30.44 29.91 24.85
N LEU A 8 31.75 29.72 24.88
CA LEU A 8 32.52 29.18 23.76
C LEU A 8 33.04 27.77 24.08
N GLY A 9 32.93 26.86 23.11
CA GLY A 9 33.46 25.50 23.25
C GLY A 9 33.03 24.55 22.12
N PRO A 10 33.61 23.34 22.02
CA PRO A 10 33.18 22.28 21.10
C PRO A 10 31.69 21.90 21.19
N THR A 11 31.24 21.05 20.27
CA THR A 11 29.98 20.29 20.42
C THR A 11 30.08 19.30 21.62
N ASN A 12 28.94 18.84 22.16
CA ASN A 12 28.87 17.97 23.35
C ASN A 12 29.54 18.56 24.62
N THR A 13 29.20 19.81 24.95
CA THR A 13 29.76 20.61 26.07
C THR A 13 28.71 21.12 27.06
N GLY A 14 27.43 20.76 26.89
CA GLY A 14 26.32 21.20 27.75
C GLY A 14 25.93 22.68 27.64
N LYS A 15 26.51 23.45 26.70
CA LYS A 15 26.25 24.90 26.52
C LYS A 15 24.77 25.23 26.33
N THR A 16 24.12 24.60 25.35
CA THR A 16 22.69 24.82 25.03
C THR A 16 21.79 24.42 26.19
N PHE A 17 22.13 23.36 26.93
CA PHE A 17 21.40 22.92 28.12
C PHE A 17 21.45 23.96 29.25
N TYR A 18 22.64 24.49 29.56
CA TYR A 18 22.79 25.58 30.53
C TYR A 18 21.96 26.82 30.14
N ALA A 19 22.03 27.26 28.87
CA ALA A 19 21.25 28.41 28.43
C ALA A 19 19.73 28.15 28.47
N PHE A 20 19.29 26.93 28.17
CA PHE A 20 17.90 26.51 28.27
C PHE A 20 17.41 26.59 29.72
N GLU A 21 18.14 26.04 30.69
CA GLU A 21 17.79 26.14 32.12
C GLU A 21 17.77 27.60 32.60
N GLN A 22 18.77 28.40 32.20
CA GLN A 22 18.81 29.82 32.55
C GLN A 22 17.57 30.58 32.06
N MET A 23 17.08 30.32 30.85
CA MET A 23 15.91 31.01 30.29
C MET A 23 14.67 30.93 31.20
N PHE A 24 14.40 29.76 31.79
CA PHE A 24 13.23 29.55 32.65
C PHE A 24 13.34 30.16 34.05
N SER A 25 14.49 30.77 34.39
CA SER A 25 14.62 31.60 35.60
C SER A 25 14.13 33.04 35.42
N PHE A 26 13.78 33.44 34.20
CA PHE A 26 13.25 34.77 33.84
C PHE A 26 11.75 34.70 33.49
N LYS A 27 11.03 35.83 33.54
CA LYS A 27 9.57 35.88 33.31
C LYS A 27 9.17 35.57 31.87
N ASN A 28 10.01 35.94 30.90
CA ASN A 28 9.87 35.66 29.48
C ASN A 28 11.26 35.52 28.84
N GLY A 29 11.34 34.90 27.67
CA GLY A 29 12.60 34.71 26.98
C GLY A 29 12.48 34.25 25.54
N VAL A 30 13.50 34.55 24.73
CA VAL A 30 13.62 34.09 23.35
C VAL A 30 14.95 33.36 23.14
N PHE A 31 14.90 32.23 22.43
CA PHE A 31 16.05 31.41 22.09
C PHE A 31 16.07 31.16 20.58
N GLY A 32 17.02 31.81 19.89
CA GLY A 32 17.28 31.63 18.46
C GLY A 32 18.23 30.46 18.19
N PHE A 33 17.81 29.55 17.31
CA PHE A 33 18.57 28.38 16.86
C PHE A 33 18.89 28.47 15.36
N PRO A 34 20.01 27.92 14.91
CA PRO A 34 20.43 28.01 13.51
C PRO A 34 19.67 27.09 12.55
N LEU A 35 18.79 26.22 13.06
CA LEU A 35 18.00 25.28 12.27
C LEU A 35 16.62 25.08 12.88
N ARG A 36 15.61 24.94 12.01
CA ARG A 36 14.22 24.58 12.37
C ARG A 36 14.14 23.35 13.28
N LEU A 37 15.00 22.35 13.06
CA LEU A 37 15.03 21.13 13.87
C LEU A 37 15.45 21.40 15.32
N LEU A 38 16.47 22.23 15.57
CA LEU A 38 16.88 22.57 16.93
C LEU A 38 15.83 23.40 17.66
N ALA A 39 15.19 24.35 16.96
CA ALA A 39 14.07 25.12 17.52
C ALA A 39 12.92 24.17 17.92
N ARG A 40 12.58 23.21 17.04
CA ARG A 40 11.55 22.21 17.30
C ARG A 40 11.90 21.25 18.44
N GLU A 41 13.13 20.73 18.47
CA GLU A 41 13.60 19.80 19.52
C GLU A 41 13.55 20.45 20.91
N ASN A 42 13.99 21.72 21.02
CA ASN A 42 13.97 22.44 22.28
C ASN A 42 12.55 22.92 22.66
N TYR A 43 11.70 23.26 21.69
CA TYR A 43 10.26 23.46 21.92
C TYR A 43 9.58 22.20 22.48
N ASP A 44 9.79 21.04 21.86
CA ASP A 44 9.18 19.77 22.29
C ASP A 44 9.73 19.31 23.66
N LYS A 45 11.00 19.61 23.98
CA LYS A 45 11.57 19.46 25.32
C LYS A 45 10.91 20.38 26.34
N ALA A 46 10.74 21.66 26.02
CA ALA A 46 10.07 22.63 26.88
C ALA A 46 8.63 22.22 27.16
N CYS A 47 7.87 21.78 26.15
CA CYS A 47 6.47 21.33 26.29
C CYS A 47 6.31 20.11 27.20
N LYS A 48 7.38 19.33 27.45
CA LYS A 48 7.39 18.21 28.40
C LYS A 48 7.71 18.64 29.84
N LEU A 49 8.32 19.81 30.03
CA LEU A 49 8.82 20.30 31.32
C LEU A 49 7.99 21.47 31.88
N TYR A 50 7.33 22.24 31.02
CA TYR A 50 6.63 23.49 31.36
C TYR A 50 5.26 23.58 30.66
N PRO A 51 4.34 24.46 31.12
CA PRO A 51 3.00 24.58 30.54
C PRO A 51 3.01 24.96 29.05
N ILE A 52 2.40 24.12 28.22
CA ILE A 52 2.35 24.27 26.75
C ILE A 52 1.78 25.65 26.34
N ASN A 53 0.82 26.19 27.10
CA ASN A 53 0.22 27.50 26.81
C ASN A 53 1.16 28.70 27.04
N GLN A 54 2.39 28.50 27.53
CA GLN A 54 3.41 29.52 27.72
C GLN A 54 4.58 29.40 26.73
N ILE A 55 4.57 28.40 25.84
CA ILE A 55 5.70 28.03 24.99
C ILE A 55 5.31 28.23 23.52
N ALA A 56 6.14 28.95 22.77
CA ALA A 56 5.95 29.22 21.36
C ALA A 56 7.09 28.65 20.50
N LEU A 57 6.76 28.27 19.26
CA LEU A 57 7.69 27.89 18.19
C LEU A 57 7.52 28.89 17.04
N ILE A 58 8.61 29.50 16.56
CA ILE A 58 8.56 30.39 15.38
C ILE A 58 9.71 30.06 14.43
N THR A 59 9.40 29.44 13.28
CA THR A 59 10.32 29.30 12.15
C THR A 59 9.69 29.95 10.90
N GLY A 60 10.41 29.97 9.78
CA GLY A 60 9.89 30.54 8.53
C GLY A 60 8.62 29.82 8.03
N GLU A 61 8.55 28.51 8.28
CA GLU A 61 7.55 27.58 7.74
C GLU A 61 6.54 27.08 8.78
N GLU A 62 6.73 27.40 10.07
CA GLU A 62 5.88 26.90 11.15
C GLU A 62 5.85 27.87 12.34
N LYS A 63 4.64 28.33 12.68
CA LYS A 63 4.39 29.25 13.81
C LYS A 63 3.33 28.68 14.75
N ILE A 64 3.74 28.31 15.97
CA ILE A 64 2.86 27.90 17.06
C ILE A 64 3.00 28.93 18.16
N ILE A 65 1.98 29.77 18.35
CA ILE A 65 2.02 30.88 19.32
C ILE A 65 0.72 30.85 20.15
N PRO A 66 0.76 30.28 21.37
CA PRO A 66 -0.35 30.36 22.32
C PRO A 66 -0.67 31.81 22.72
N SER A 67 -1.89 32.06 23.20
CA SER A 67 -2.34 33.38 23.65
C SER A 67 -1.61 33.92 24.90
N ASN A 68 -0.93 33.06 25.66
CA ASN A 68 -0.17 33.41 26.86
C ASN A 68 1.33 33.04 26.71
N ALA A 69 1.86 33.07 25.48
CA ALA A 69 3.24 32.73 25.19
C ALA A 69 4.24 33.66 25.92
N LYS A 70 5.24 33.04 26.56
CA LYS A 70 6.33 33.72 27.30
C LYS A 70 7.71 33.29 26.83
N TYR A 71 7.85 32.02 26.43
CA TYR A 71 9.13 31.43 26.05
C TYR A 71 9.09 31.03 24.58
N PHE A 72 9.97 31.63 23.78
CA PHE A 72 9.95 31.57 22.32
C PHE A 72 11.16 30.81 21.79
N PHE A 73 10.91 29.65 21.18
CA PHE A 73 11.91 28.85 20.49
C PHE A 73 11.85 29.17 19.00
N CYS A 74 12.89 29.80 18.46
CA CYS A 74 12.85 30.38 17.11
C CYS A 74 14.01 29.91 16.25
N THR A 75 13.89 29.98 14.92
CA THR A 75 15.10 30.13 14.09
C THR A 75 15.66 31.54 14.27
N VAL A 76 16.98 31.74 14.14
CA VAL A 76 17.62 33.07 14.34
C VAL A 76 17.02 34.14 13.41
N GLU A 77 16.66 33.72 12.19
CA GLU A 77 16.00 34.51 11.15
C GLU A 77 14.55 34.89 11.52
N SER A 78 13.90 34.11 12.37
CA SER A 78 12.49 34.28 12.79
C SER A 78 12.32 34.69 14.26
N MET A 79 13.40 35.07 14.94
CA MET A 79 13.32 35.65 16.29
C MET A 79 12.45 36.91 16.25
N PRO A 80 11.44 37.05 17.13
CA PRO A 80 10.70 38.30 17.29
C PRO A 80 11.61 39.45 17.74
N ASP A 81 11.27 40.67 17.35
CA ASP A 81 11.97 41.90 17.74
C ASP A 81 11.36 42.54 19.01
N ASP A 82 10.52 41.79 19.74
CA ASP A 82 9.91 42.18 21.02
C ASP A 82 10.93 42.22 22.18
N PHE A 83 10.55 42.87 23.29
CA PHE A 83 11.35 42.94 24.51
C PHE A 83 11.20 41.68 25.38
N PHE A 84 12.33 41.07 25.72
CA PHE A 84 12.42 39.88 26.59
C PHE A 84 13.43 40.11 27.72
N GLU A 85 13.15 39.61 28.92
CA GLU A 85 14.12 39.61 30.03
C GLU A 85 15.37 38.78 29.69
N PHE A 86 15.18 37.66 28.98
CA PHE A 86 16.23 36.76 28.53
C PHE A 86 16.28 36.63 26.99
N VAL A 87 17.49 36.76 26.43
CA VAL A 87 17.77 36.49 25.01
C VAL A 87 18.91 35.48 24.89
N CYS A 88 18.75 34.44 24.08
CA CYS A 88 19.82 33.53 23.70
C CYS A 88 19.89 33.28 22.18
N VAL A 89 21.10 33.12 21.64
CA VAL A 89 21.34 32.73 20.24
C VAL A 89 22.43 31.65 20.19
N ASP A 90 22.14 30.52 19.54
CA ASP A 90 23.06 29.39 19.37
C ASP A 90 23.90 29.47 18.07
N GLU A 91 25.04 28.77 18.08
CA GLU A 91 26.01 28.66 16.98
C GLU A 91 26.44 30.00 16.34
N ILE A 92 26.80 31.01 17.15
CA ILE A 92 27.13 32.37 16.66
C ILE A 92 28.31 32.45 15.66
N GLN A 93 29.10 31.39 15.51
CA GLN A 93 30.11 31.29 14.45
C GLN A 93 29.52 31.31 13.04
N LEU A 94 28.23 31.01 12.88
CA LEU A 94 27.53 31.17 11.61
C LEU A 94 27.48 32.63 11.13
N ALA A 95 27.87 33.60 11.96
CA ALA A 95 28.20 34.95 11.51
C ALA A 95 29.25 34.98 10.36
N SER A 96 30.11 33.96 10.24
CA SER A 96 31.06 33.83 9.11
C SER A 96 30.48 33.15 7.88
N ASP A 97 29.19 32.78 7.87
CA ASP A 97 28.51 32.20 6.71
C ASP A 97 28.21 33.25 5.62
N TYR A 98 28.50 32.92 4.36
CA TYR A 98 28.38 33.87 3.23
C TYR A 98 26.95 34.26 2.90
N GLU A 99 25.96 33.39 3.17
CA GLU A 99 24.58 33.60 2.76
C GLU A 99 23.82 34.31 3.88
N ARG A 100 23.75 33.67 5.05
CA ARG A 100 22.92 34.09 6.18
C ARG A 100 23.69 34.64 7.38
N GLY A 101 25.03 34.63 7.38
CA GLY A 101 25.83 35.10 8.52
C GLY A 101 25.58 36.55 8.91
N HIS A 102 25.16 37.38 7.96
CA HIS A 102 24.73 38.76 8.22
C HIS A 102 23.57 38.87 9.24
N ILE A 103 22.70 37.86 9.34
CA ILE A 103 21.59 37.80 10.31
C ILE A 103 22.12 37.46 11.70
N PHE A 104 23.03 36.48 11.80
CA PHE A 104 23.69 36.13 13.07
C PHE A 104 24.49 37.31 13.62
N THR A 105 25.22 38.02 12.77
CA THR A 105 25.93 39.24 13.15
C THR A 105 24.97 40.34 13.62
N GLN A 106 23.81 40.53 12.97
CA GLN A 106 22.80 41.48 13.42
C GLN A 106 22.29 41.12 14.83
N ARG A 107 21.96 39.85 15.09
CA ARG A 107 21.50 39.40 16.41
C ARG A 107 22.62 39.51 17.47
N LEU A 108 23.85 39.14 17.12
CA LEU A 108 25.03 39.29 17.98
C LEU A 108 25.27 40.74 18.42
N LEU A 109 25.19 41.69 17.48
CA LEU A 109 25.44 43.11 17.75
C LEU A 109 24.26 43.83 18.42
N HIS A 110 23.01 43.45 18.12
CA HIS A 110 21.84 44.28 18.46
C HIS A 110 20.77 43.61 19.33
N SER A 111 20.67 42.28 19.37
CA SER A 111 19.70 41.62 20.25
C SER A 111 20.23 41.59 21.68
N ARG A 112 19.45 42.14 22.63
CA ARG A 112 19.78 42.24 24.05
C ARG A 112 18.52 41.94 24.86
N GLY A 113 18.64 41.04 25.84
CA GLY A 113 17.60 40.86 26.87
C GLY A 113 17.69 41.96 27.92
N GLU A 114 16.56 42.35 28.51
CA GLU A 114 16.47 43.41 29.53
C GLU A 114 17.29 43.09 30.79
N GLN A 115 17.49 41.80 31.09
CA GLN A 115 18.28 41.33 32.23
C GLN A 115 19.51 40.53 31.78
N LYS A 116 19.32 39.56 30.88
CA LYS A 116 20.36 38.58 30.51
C LYS A 116 20.39 38.35 29.00
N THR A 117 21.59 38.34 28.44
CA THR A 117 21.86 37.91 27.06
C THR A 117 22.92 36.81 27.06
N ILE A 118 22.67 35.70 26.36
CA ILE A 118 23.62 34.60 26.21
C ILE A 118 23.89 34.34 24.72
N PHE A 119 25.15 34.31 24.32
CA PHE A 119 25.54 33.83 22.99
C PHE A 119 26.33 32.52 23.12
N LEU A 120 26.00 31.51 22.31
CA LEU A 120 26.68 30.21 22.33
C LEU A 120 27.41 29.97 21.00
N GLY A 121 28.62 29.42 21.05
CA GLY A 121 29.32 29.06 19.81
C GLY A 121 30.67 28.36 20.00
N SER A 122 31.45 28.33 18.92
CA SER A 122 32.79 27.71 18.86
C SER A 122 33.90 28.63 19.36
N LEU A 123 35.00 28.03 19.83
CA LEU A 123 36.22 28.74 20.28
C LEU A 123 36.80 29.68 19.21
N THR A 124 36.61 29.36 17.93
CA THR A 124 37.09 30.15 16.78
C THR A 124 36.54 31.59 16.74
N MET A 125 35.47 31.88 17.46
CA MET A 125 34.87 33.23 17.52
C MET A 125 35.46 34.13 18.61
N GLU A 126 36.37 33.63 19.46
CA GLU A 126 36.90 34.39 20.60
C GLU A 126 37.49 35.75 20.21
N GLU A 127 38.39 35.80 19.21
CA GLU A 127 39.07 37.03 18.80
C GLU A 127 38.09 38.13 18.36
N ILE A 128 37.14 37.77 17.48
CA ILE A 128 36.14 38.71 16.98
C ILE A 128 35.23 39.20 18.10
N ILE A 129 34.84 38.30 19.01
CA ILE A 129 33.93 38.65 20.10
C ILE A 129 34.58 39.62 21.09
N ARG A 130 35.85 39.40 21.45
CA ARG A 130 36.61 40.33 22.31
C ARG A 130 36.71 41.73 21.71
N GLU A 131 36.73 41.84 20.38
CA GLU A 131 36.81 43.12 19.66
C GLU A 131 35.45 43.79 19.46
N LEU A 132 34.41 43.02 19.13
CA LEU A 132 33.07 43.55 18.80
C LEU A 132 32.17 43.78 20.02
N ILE A 133 32.37 43.03 21.11
CA ILE A 133 31.59 43.11 22.34
C ILE A 133 32.54 43.03 23.56
N PRO A 134 33.40 44.05 23.77
CA PRO A 134 34.41 44.03 24.84
C PRO A 134 33.80 43.97 26.26
N GLU A 135 32.54 44.36 26.42
CA GLU A 135 31.79 44.27 27.67
C GLU A 135 31.28 42.85 28.01
N ALA A 136 31.40 41.89 27.09
CA ALA A 136 30.86 40.54 27.28
C ALA A 136 31.77 39.63 28.13
N LYS A 137 31.17 38.92 29.06
CA LYS A 137 31.85 37.88 29.86
C LYS A 137 31.96 36.58 29.06
N ILE A 138 33.15 36.29 28.56
CA ILE A 138 33.45 35.03 27.86
C ILE A 138 33.66 33.89 28.87
N ILE A 139 33.00 32.76 28.63
CA ILE A 139 33.04 31.54 29.45
C ILE A 139 33.43 30.37 28.55
N PHE A 140 34.52 29.66 28.88
CA PHE A 140 34.96 28.50 28.12
C PHE A 140 34.37 27.19 28.67
N LYS A 141 33.98 26.27 27.78
CA LYS A 141 33.48 24.94 28.12
C LYS A 141 34.24 23.87 27.34
N ASN A 142 34.95 23.01 28.07
CA ASN A 142 35.65 21.85 27.49
C ASN A 142 34.68 20.71 27.17
N ARG A 143 35.04 19.85 26.21
CA ARG A 143 34.25 18.66 25.84
C ARG A 143 34.27 17.65 26.99
N PHE A 144 33.15 16.97 27.23
CA PHE A 144 33.04 15.97 28.30
C PHE A 144 33.67 14.61 27.97
N SER A 145 33.96 14.35 26.69
CA SER A 145 34.57 13.11 26.22
C SER A 145 35.49 13.33 25.02
N GLU A 146 36.40 12.39 24.78
CA GLU A 146 37.34 12.44 23.67
C GLU A 146 36.68 12.09 22.33
N LEU A 147 37.31 12.51 21.23
CA LEU A 147 36.95 12.15 19.87
C LEU A 147 38.17 11.51 19.19
N ASN A 148 38.07 10.22 18.83
CA ASN A 148 39.20 9.41 18.37
C ASN A 148 39.05 8.94 16.92
N PHE A 149 40.11 9.03 16.13
CA PHE A 149 40.13 8.60 14.74
C PHE A 149 40.35 7.08 14.62
N ILE A 150 39.52 6.40 13.82
CA ILE A 150 39.54 4.94 13.64
C ILE A 150 39.91 4.46 12.23
N GLY A 151 40.35 5.38 11.36
CA GLY A 151 40.78 5.09 10.01
C GLY A 151 39.65 4.79 9.02
N HIS A 152 40.00 4.21 7.88
CA HIS A 152 39.04 3.71 6.88
C HIS A 152 38.46 2.36 7.30
N LYS A 153 37.16 2.16 7.09
CA LYS A 153 36.47 0.86 7.22
C LYS A 153 35.58 0.62 5.99
N LYS A 154 35.54 -0.62 5.51
CA LYS A 154 34.48 -1.08 4.60
C LYS A 154 33.13 -1.09 5.34
N ILE A 155 32.01 -0.88 4.63
CA ILE A 155 30.64 -0.88 5.21
C ILE A 155 30.35 -2.12 6.08
N GLN A 156 30.81 -3.30 5.64
CA GLN A 156 30.69 -4.55 6.40
C GLN A 156 31.25 -4.47 7.84
N ASN A 157 32.30 -3.65 8.04
CA ASN A 157 33.04 -3.50 9.31
C ASN A 157 32.63 -2.24 10.10
N VAL A 158 31.59 -1.51 9.66
CA VAL A 158 30.98 -0.42 10.44
C VAL A 158 30.23 -1.04 11.62
N LYS A 159 30.47 -0.52 12.82
CA LYS A 159 29.90 -1.04 14.07
C LYS A 159 28.45 -0.53 14.30
N PRO A 160 27.65 -1.19 15.15
CA PRO A 160 26.37 -0.67 15.61
C PRO A 160 26.45 0.75 16.21
N ARG A 161 25.33 1.48 16.22
CA ARG A 161 25.21 2.90 16.60
C ARG A 161 26.17 3.81 15.84
N SER A 162 26.22 3.64 14.52
CA SER A 162 27.05 4.45 13.62
C SER A 162 26.22 5.33 12.68
N ALA A 163 26.71 6.55 12.45
CA ALA A 163 26.22 7.45 11.42
C ALA A 163 27.16 7.44 10.20
N ILE A 164 26.61 7.33 8.99
CA ILE A 164 27.36 7.43 7.73
C ILE A 164 26.93 8.72 7.02
N ILE A 165 27.89 9.57 6.68
CA ILE A 165 27.66 10.90 6.14
C ILE A 165 27.79 10.88 4.62
N ALA A 166 26.77 11.39 3.92
CA ALA A 166 26.69 11.47 2.47
C ALA A 166 26.40 12.92 2.04
N PHE A 167 27.17 13.44 1.08
CA PHE A 167 27.10 14.85 0.66
C PHE A 167 26.22 15.08 -0.58
N ASN A 168 25.47 14.06 -1.02
CA ASN A 168 24.43 14.18 -2.03
C ASN A 168 23.27 13.23 -1.71
N LEU A 169 22.06 13.55 -2.20
CA LEU A 169 20.84 12.80 -1.92
C LEU A 169 20.89 11.38 -2.51
N ILE A 170 21.35 11.22 -3.74
CA ILE A 170 21.41 9.91 -4.43
C ILE A 170 22.27 8.93 -3.64
N GLY A 171 23.50 9.32 -3.29
CA GLY A 171 24.44 8.53 -2.50
C GLY A 171 23.99 8.24 -1.08
N LEU A 172 23.18 9.11 -0.45
CA LEU A 172 22.55 8.83 0.84
C LEU A 172 21.65 7.59 0.76
N TYR A 173 20.83 7.47 -0.28
CA TYR A 173 20.00 6.28 -0.48
C TYR A 173 20.83 5.07 -0.94
N GLU A 174 21.85 5.23 -1.81
CA GLU A 174 22.74 4.12 -2.20
C GLU A 174 23.45 3.48 -1.00
N ILE A 175 24.00 4.31 -0.11
CA ILE A 175 24.67 3.86 1.13
C ILE A 175 23.64 3.18 2.05
N ALA A 176 22.43 3.70 2.13
CA ALA A 176 21.38 3.13 2.96
C ALA A 176 20.93 1.75 2.45
N GLU A 177 20.70 1.55 1.16
CA GLU A 177 20.37 0.22 0.65
C GLU A 177 21.52 -0.78 0.85
N GLN A 178 22.78 -0.36 0.68
CA GLN A 178 23.95 -1.20 0.98
C GLN A 178 23.99 -1.61 2.47
N ILE A 179 23.69 -0.70 3.39
CA ILE A 179 23.61 -1.01 4.82
C ILE A 179 22.40 -1.89 5.13
N ARG A 180 21.21 -1.58 4.59
CA ARG A 180 19.99 -2.37 4.82
C ARG A 180 20.15 -3.81 4.34
N SER A 181 20.76 -4.01 3.17
CA SER A 181 21.09 -5.32 2.62
C SER A 181 22.08 -6.11 3.50
N LEU A 182 23.12 -5.45 4.05
CA LEU A 182 24.17 -6.09 4.83
C LEU A 182 23.89 -6.19 6.35
N LYS A 183 22.97 -5.39 6.89
CA LYS A 183 22.74 -5.17 8.33
C LYS A 183 21.25 -5.17 8.74
N GLY A 184 20.33 -5.40 7.81
CA GLY A 184 18.89 -5.51 8.05
C GLY A 184 18.13 -4.18 8.10
N GLY A 185 18.66 -3.17 8.80
CA GLY A 185 17.93 -1.91 9.04
C GLY A 185 18.82 -0.67 9.06
N VAL A 186 18.25 0.48 8.66
CA VAL A 186 18.92 1.77 8.62
C VAL A 186 17.92 2.93 8.63
N ALA A 187 18.22 3.99 9.40
CA ALA A 187 17.47 5.25 9.38
C ALA A 187 18.04 6.23 8.34
N LEU A 188 17.17 7.08 7.77
CA LEU A 188 17.52 8.07 6.76
C LEU A 188 17.25 9.50 7.21
N VAL A 189 18.27 10.37 7.17
CA VAL A 189 18.15 11.78 7.59
C VAL A 189 18.78 12.72 6.56
N ALA A 190 17.97 13.26 5.66
CA ALA A 190 18.38 14.30 4.72
C ALA A 190 17.72 15.65 5.01
N GLY A 191 18.36 16.75 4.61
CA GLY A 191 17.78 18.10 4.64
C GLY A 191 16.50 18.25 3.82
N ALA A 192 16.33 17.47 2.75
CA ALA A 192 15.15 17.51 1.89
C ALA A 192 13.87 16.93 2.53
N LEU A 193 13.98 15.96 3.45
CA LEU A 193 12.83 15.29 4.07
C LEU A 193 11.96 16.25 4.90
N SER A 194 10.65 16.02 4.92
CA SER A 194 9.72 16.72 5.81
C SER A 194 10.10 16.53 7.28
N PRO A 195 9.74 17.46 8.18
CA PRO A 195 9.97 17.30 9.62
C PRO A 195 9.33 16.02 10.18
N LYS A 196 8.14 15.64 9.68
CA LYS A 196 7.42 14.41 10.07
C LYS A 196 8.25 13.17 9.75
N THR A 197 8.69 13.02 8.50
CA THR A 197 9.47 11.86 8.03
C THR A 197 10.86 11.83 8.67
N ARG A 198 11.51 12.98 8.85
CA ARG A 198 12.81 13.03 9.54
C ARG A 198 12.68 12.61 11.01
N ASN A 199 11.64 13.05 11.71
CA ASN A 199 11.44 12.71 13.12
C ASN A 199 11.09 11.23 13.32
N SER A 200 10.33 10.60 12.41
CA SER A 200 10.10 9.15 12.49
C SER A 200 11.39 8.35 12.25
N GLN A 201 12.19 8.72 11.26
CA GLN A 201 13.50 8.09 10.98
C GLN A 201 14.48 8.23 12.16
N VAL A 202 14.53 9.41 12.80
CA VAL A 202 15.30 9.65 14.03
C VAL A 202 14.80 8.79 15.18
N LYS A 203 13.48 8.65 15.34
CA LYS A 203 12.88 7.85 16.40
C LYS A 203 13.23 6.36 16.25
N LEU A 204 13.15 5.79 15.05
CA LEU A 204 13.56 4.39 14.79
C LEU A 204 15.00 4.11 15.26
N TYR A 205 15.89 5.09 15.10
CA TYR A 205 17.27 4.99 15.57
C TYR A 205 17.39 5.11 17.09
N GLU A 206 16.83 6.17 17.70
CA GLU A 206 16.95 6.37 19.16
C GLU A 206 16.30 5.22 19.95
N ASP A 207 15.12 4.73 19.52
CA ASP A 207 14.37 3.62 20.14
C ASP A 207 15.06 2.25 19.95
N GLY A 208 16.08 2.17 19.07
CA GLY A 208 16.88 0.97 18.85
C GLY A 208 16.30 -0.03 17.85
N GLU A 209 15.27 0.35 17.09
CA GLU A 209 14.75 -0.45 15.97
C GLU A 209 15.78 -0.59 14.83
N VAL A 210 16.67 0.41 14.67
CA VAL A 210 17.80 0.36 13.73
C VAL A 210 19.10 0.89 14.35
N ASP A 211 20.19 0.16 14.13
CA ASP A 211 21.53 0.49 14.65
C ASP A 211 22.33 1.49 13.81
N TYR A 212 21.88 1.77 12.59
CA TYR A 212 22.62 2.55 11.61
C TYR A 212 21.78 3.72 11.11
N ILE A 213 22.43 4.85 10.85
CA ILE A 213 21.80 6.03 10.26
C ILE A 213 22.65 6.56 9.11
N VAL A 214 22.04 6.86 7.97
CA VAL A 214 22.70 7.56 6.86
C VAL A 214 22.12 8.95 6.77
N ALA A 215 22.98 9.95 6.77
CA ALA A 215 22.57 11.34 6.85
C ALA A 215 23.39 12.28 5.97
N THR A 216 22.82 13.43 5.64
CA THR A 216 23.61 14.55 5.11
C THR A 216 24.29 15.34 6.23
N ASP A 217 25.21 16.22 5.84
CA ASP A 217 25.84 17.24 6.69
C ASP A 217 24.90 17.97 7.69
N ALA A 218 23.61 18.11 7.36
CA ALA A 218 22.54 18.59 8.24
C ALA A 218 22.54 17.94 9.66
N ILE A 219 23.01 16.69 9.80
CA ILE A 219 23.17 16.02 11.11
C ILE A 219 24.20 16.71 12.02
N GLY A 220 25.23 17.35 11.44
CA GLY A 220 26.28 18.05 12.16
C GLY A 220 25.78 19.25 12.97
N MET A 221 24.62 19.78 12.62
CA MET A 221 24.01 20.95 13.26
C MET A 221 22.68 20.65 13.97
N GLY A 222 21.93 19.62 13.57
CA GLY A 222 20.46 19.66 13.72
C GLY A 222 19.76 18.70 14.68
N LEU A 223 20.41 17.67 15.22
CA LEU A 223 19.73 16.59 15.96
C LEU A 223 20.53 16.09 17.16
N ASN A 224 19.85 15.80 18.27
CA ASN A 224 20.40 15.05 19.39
C ASN A 224 20.26 13.53 19.16
N LEU A 225 21.32 12.88 18.63
CA LEU A 225 21.35 11.44 18.31
C LEU A 225 22.43 10.69 19.10
N ASP A 226 22.18 9.42 19.45
CA ASP A 226 23.03 8.55 20.27
C ASP A 226 24.12 7.84 19.44
N ILE A 227 24.86 8.64 18.70
CA ILE A 227 25.86 8.15 17.73
C ILE A 227 27.15 7.83 18.48
N ASN A 228 27.63 6.59 18.38
CA ASN A 228 28.95 6.23 18.89
C ASN A 228 30.05 6.55 17.87
N GLN A 229 29.77 6.41 16.57
CA GLN A 229 30.78 6.52 15.51
C GLN A 229 30.26 7.25 14.27
N VAL A 230 31.08 8.12 13.67
CA VAL A 230 30.75 8.88 12.45
C VAL A 230 31.70 8.48 11.31
N TYR A 231 31.14 8.09 10.16
CA TYR A 231 31.90 7.69 8.98
C TYR A 231 31.59 8.58 7.79
N PHE A 232 32.61 9.24 7.24
CA PHE A 232 32.48 10.03 6.02
C PHE A 232 32.57 9.13 4.78
N SER A 233 31.59 9.21 3.86
CA SER A 233 31.62 8.48 2.59
C SER A 233 32.33 9.25 1.45
N GLY A 234 32.30 10.58 1.53
CA GLY A 234 33.09 11.53 0.75
C GLY A 234 33.74 12.58 1.67
N LEU A 235 34.71 13.34 1.17
CA LEU A 235 35.32 14.50 1.87
C LEU A 235 35.15 15.81 1.10
N GLU A 236 34.22 15.80 0.14
CA GLU A 236 33.90 16.93 -0.74
C GLU A 236 32.39 17.16 -0.73
N LYS A 237 31.97 18.41 -0.92
CA LYS A 237 30.56 18.80 -1.05
C LYS A 237 30.38 19.90 -2.10
N PHE A 238 29.14 20.08 -2.53
CA PHE A 238 28.72 21.12 -3.46
C PHE A 238 28.11 22.31 -2.70
N ASP A 239 28.82 23.44 -2.65
CA ASP A 239 28.34 24.69 -2.01
C ASP A 239 27.53 25.55 -2.98
N GLY A 240 26.57 24.96 -3.72
CA GLY A 240 25.73 25.65 -4.70
C GLY A 240 26.43 26.14 -5.98
N LYS A 241 27.76 26.27 -5.98
CA LYS A 241 28.56 26.80 -7.11
C LYS A 241 29.55 25.81 -7.70
N TYR A 242 30.29 25.12 -6.85
CA TYR A 242 31.31 24.13 -7.25
C TYR A 242 31.50 23.08 -6.16
N VAL A 243 32.05 21.93 -6.54
CA VAL A 243 32.46 20.89 -5.59
C VAL A 243 33.79 21.31 -4.97
N ARG A 244 33.89 21.26 -3.64
CA ARG A 244 35.11 21.57 -2.89
C ARG A 244 35.33 20.60 -1.71
N PRO A 245 36.57 20.44 -1.22
CA PRO A 245 36.82 19.72 0.02
C PRO A 245 36.13 20.38 1.22
N LEU A 246 35.72 19.56 2.19
CA LEU A 246 35.29 20.01 3.50
C LEU A 246 36.45 20.63 4.27
N ASN A 247 36.17 21.65 5.08
CA ASN A 247 37.18 22.21 5.99
C ASN A 247 37.20 21.45 7.34
N ASP A 248 38.31 21.55 8.07
CA ASP A 248 38.51 20.85 9.36
C ASP A 248 37.37 21.12 10.37
N MET A 249 36.77 22.32 10.33
CA MET A 249 35.70 22.75 11.22
C MET A 249 34.35 22.10 10.86
N GLU A 250 34.00 21.98 9.58
CA GLU A 250 32.83 21.24 9.09
C GLU A 250 32.95 19.75 9.46
N ILE A 251 34.12 19.16 9.23
CA ILE A 251 34.39 17.77 9.60
C ILE A 251 34.31 17.62 11.12
N GLY A 252 34.90 18.51 11.90
CA GLY A 252 34.86 18.51 13.37
C GLY A 252 33.45 18.70 13.94
N GLN A 253 32.61 19.51 13.32
CA GLN A 253 31.22 19.71 13.74
C GLN A 253 30.37 18.44 13.52
N ILE A 254 30.57 17.75 12.38
CA ILE A 254 29.89 16.48 12.06
C ILE A 254 30.46 15.32 12.90
N ALA A 255 31.78 15.14 12.93
CA ALA A 255 32.46 14.10 13.71
C ALA A 255 32.21 14.26 15.22
N GLY A 256 32.14 15.51 15.71
CA GLY A 256 31.84 15.84 17.10
C GLY A 256 30.43 15.44 17.58
N ARG A 257 29.54 14.97 16.69
CA ARG A 257 28.27 14.31 17.03
C ARG A 257 28.47 12.87 17.54
N ALA A 258 29.64 12.26 17.33
CA ALA A 258 30.00 10.98 17.93
C ALA A 258 30.31 11.14 19.43
N GLY A 259 29.79 10.23 20.25
CA GLY A 259 29.93 10.24 21.69
C GLY A 259 28.95 11.21 22.38
N ARG A 260 28.62 10.92 23.65
CA ARG A 260 27.69 11.71 24.48
C ARG A 260 28.16 11.70 25.93
N TYR A 261 28.07 12.84 26.61
CA TYR A 261 28.54 13.00 28.00
C TYR A 261 29.95 12.43 28.18
N THR A 262 30.13 11.39 29.01
CA THR A 262 31.40 10.72 29.31
C THR A 262 31.80 9.64 28.31
N LYS A 263 30.93 9.24 27.38
CA LYS A 263 31.27 8.26 26.32
C LYS A 263 32.05 8.97 25.22
N SER A 264 33.28 8.51 24.97
CA SER A 264 34.10 8.97 23.85
C SER A 264 33.48 8.61 22.50
N GLY A 265 33.62 9.52 21.55
CA GLY A 265 33.18 9.35 20.17
C GLY A 265 34.30 8.85 19.27
N TYR A 266 33.93 8.25 18.14
CA TYR A 266 34.87 7.84 17.11
C TYR A 266 34.51 8.43 15.75
N PHE A 267 35.51 8.73 14.92
CA PHE A 267 35.27 9.09 13.52
C PHE A 267 36.25 8.44 12.56
N GLY A 268 35.81 8.22 11.34
CA GLY A 268 36.61 7.57 10.30
C GLY A 268 36.04 7.83 8.91
N SER A 269 36.49 7.06 7.93
CA SER A 269 35.93 7.10 6.58
C SER A 269 35.49 5.73 6.07
N THR A 270 34.64 5.72 5.06
CA THR A 270 34.14 4.53 4.37
C THR A 270 34.07 4.79 2.87
N LEU A 271 33.78 3.75 2.08
CA LEU A 271 33.72 3.82 0.61
C LEU A 271 34.97 4.48 0.01
N GLY A 272 34.80 5.55 -0.79
CA GLY A 272 35.89 6.23 -1.49
C GLY A 272 36.68 7.23 -0.64
N ALA A 273 36.11 7.73 0.46
CA ALA A 273 36.74 8.75 1.29
C ALA A 273 38.00 8.23 2.00
N LYS A 274 39.10 8.99 1.91
CA LYS A 274 40.36 8.72 2.63
C LYS A 274 40.91 10.02 3.21
N PHE A 275 41.03 10.07 4.53
CA PHE A 275 41.78 11.14 5.20
C PHE A 275 43.28 10.93 4.93
N THR A 276 43.88 11.83 4.15
CA THR A 276 45.32 11.81 3.81
C THR A 276 46.15 12.77 4.66
N ASN A 277 45.53 13.81 5.23
CA ASN A 277 46.20 14.83 6.02
C ASN A 277 46.14 14.51 7.53
N LEU A 278 47.25 14.02 8.10
CA LEU A 278 47.36 13.72 9.53
C LEU A 278 47.12 14.95 10.42
N LYS A 279 47.58 16.14 10.01
CA LYS A 279 47.40 17.37 10.78
C LYS A 279 45.93 17.78 10.89
N SER A 280 45.14 17.54 9.84
CA SER A 280 43.68 17.74 9.86
C SER A 280 43.01 16.80 10.88
N ILE A 281 43.42 15.53 10.91
CA ILE A 281 42.94 14.55 11.93
C ILE A 281 43.29 15.04 13.34
N GLU A 282 44.53 15.46 13.59
CA GLU A 282 44.98 15.99 14.88
C GLU A 282 44.18 17.25 15.29
N ASN A 283 43.97 18.19 14.37
CA ASN A 283 43.14 19.38 14.57
C ASN A 283 41.71 19.02 14.99
N ILE A 284 41.09 18.04 14.32
CA ILE A 284 39.74 17.57 14.61
C ILE A 284 39.66 16.91 15.99
N GLN A 285 40.58 16.00 16.32
CA GLN A 285 40.63 15.34 17.64
C GLN A 285 40.85 16.34 18.78
N ALA A 286 41.75 17.31 18.57
CA ALA A 286 42.07 18.35 19.56
C ALA A 286 41.07 19.53 19.58
N ASN A 287 40.08 19.55 18.68
CA ASN A 287 39.18 20.68 18.43
C ASN A 287 39.93 22.03 18.27
N LYS A 288 41.02 22.01 17.49
CA LYS A 288 41.85 23.18 17.18
C LYS A 288 41.63 23.58 15.72
N PHE A 289 40.92 24.68 15.52
CA PHE A 289 40.61 25.24 14.20
C PHE A 289 41.11 26.69 14.11
N GLU A 290 41.26 27.21 12.89
CA GLU A 290 41.66 28.62 12.72
C GLU A 290 40.59 29.57 13.30
N PRO A 291 40.99 30.65 14.00
CA PRO A 291 40.07 31.70 14.41
C PRO A 291 39.35 32.33 13.21
N VAL A 292 38.07 32.64 13.40
CA VAL A 292 37.30 33.42 12.43
C VAL A 292 37.90 34.83 12.40
N LYS A 293 38.41 35.26 11.25
CA LYS A 293 39.10 36.56 11.12
C LYS A 293 38.15 37.72 10.84
N LYS A 294 37.04 37.45 10.13
CA LYS A 294 35.98 38.41 9.76
C LYS A 294 34.61 37.72 9.67
N ILE A 295 33.54 38.48 9.85
CA ILE A 295 32.14 38.02 9.75
C ILE A 295 31.34 38.87 8.76
N PHE A 296 30.28 38.29 8.20
CA PHE A 296 29.41 38.99 7.26
C PHE A 296 28.40 39.86 8.02
N TRP A 297 28.15 41.06 7.50
CA TRP A 297 27.34 42.09 8.15
C TRP A 297 26.48 42.82 7.12
N ARG A 298 25.34 43.35 7.55
CA ARG A 298 24.50 44.27 6.77
C ARG A 298 23.97 45.37 7.68
N ASN A 299 23.79 46.56 7.13
CA ASN A 299 23.14 47.65 7.85
C ASN A 299 21.70 47.26 8.22
N HIS A 300 21.36 47.32 9.52
CA HIS A 300 20.02 47.05 10.02
C HIS A 300 19.09 48.28 10.00
N LEU A 301 19.66 49.50 9.96
CA LEU A 301 18.91 50.75 9.91
C LEU A 301 18.59 51.10 8.45
N LEU A 302 17.53 50.46 7.93
CA LEU A 302 17.02 50.70 6.58
C LEU A 302 16.11 51.93 6.55
N SER A 303 16.22 52.76 5.51
CA SER A 303 15.31 53.90 5.30
C SER A 303 14.30 53.58 4.21
N PHE A 304 13.01 53.74 4.53
CA PHE A 304 11.89 53.53 3.60
C PHE A 304 11.33 54.84 3.02
N LYS A 305 12.03 55.97 3.17
CA LYS A 305 11.53 57.27 2.66
C LYS A 305 11.44 57.35 1.14
N SER A 306 12.31 56.62 0.42
CA SER A 306 12.32 56.56 -1.04
C SER A 306 13.07 55.32 -1.53
N GLU A 307 12.85 54.94 -2.79
CA GLU A 307 13.62 53.91 -3.51
C GLU A 307 15.14 54.12 -3.35
N TYR A 308 15.60 55.35 -3.54
CA TYR A 308 17.01 55.72 -3.46
C TYR A 308 17.57 55.56 -2.05
N GLU A 309 16.87 56.05 -1.03
CA GLU A 309 17.30 55.91 0.37
C GLU A 309 17.35 54.44 0.81
N LEU A 310 16.38 53.60 0.40
CA LEU A 310 16.37 52.18 0.72
C LEU A 310 17.60 51.47 0.13
N VAL A 311 17.81 51.62 -1.18
CA VAL A 311 18.96 51.01 -1.88
C VAL A 311 20.30 51.53 -1.35
N ASN A 312 20.40 52.81 -0.98
CA ASN A 312 21.62 53.38 -0.41
C ASN A 312 21.86 52.88 1.04
N SER A 313 20.81 52.77 1.86
CA SER A 313 20.91 52.25 3.23
C SER A 313 21.37 50.79 3.26
N LEU A 314 20.95 49.96 2.30
CA LEU A 314 21.44 48.58 2.12
C LEU A 314 22.91 48.51 1.68
N LYS A 315 23.43 49.55 1.00
CA LYS A 315 24.82 49.63 0.52
C LYS A 315 25.78 50.28 1.53
N LYS A 316 25.28 50.80 2.66
CA LYS A 316 26.09 51.38 3.73
C LYS A 316 27.09 50.34 4.25
N LYS A 317 28.37 50.71 4.33
CA LYS A 317 29.44 49.89 4.91
C LYS A 317 29.50 50.08 6.42
N SER A 318 30.11 49.12 7.11
CA SER A 318 30.49 49.28 8.52
C SER A 318 31.89 49.92 8.61
N ASP A 319 32.12 50.67 9.68
CA ASP A 319 33.42 51.29 9.98
C ASP A 319 34.38 50.30 10.65
N ASN A 320 33.89 49.17 11.17
CA ASN A 320 34.72 48.14 11.78
C ASN A 320 35.29 47.17 10.73
N HIS A 321 36.62 47.01 10.73
CA HIS A 321 37.39 46.21 9.76
C HIS A 321 37.14 44.69 9.78
N ARG A 322 36.55 44.15 10.86
CA ARG A 322 36.11 42.75 11.00
C ARG A 322 34.76 42.47 10.33
N LEU A 323 33.96 43.51 10.06
CA LEU A 323 32.62 43.42 9.51
C LEU A 323 32.66 43.58 7.98
N ILE A 324 32.49 42.47 7.25
CA ILE A 324 32.41 42.48 5.78
C ILE A 324 30.96 42.77 5.38
N LEU A 325 30.73 43.84 4.61
CA LEU A 325 29.42 44.07 4.00
C LEU A 325 29.05 42.87 3.10
N LYS A 326 27.96 42.18 3.45
CA LYS A 326 27.35 41.13 2.65
C LYS A 326 26.95 41.70 1.29
N LYS A 327 27.61 41.22 0.24
CA LYS A 327 27.25 41.49 -1.16
C LYS A 327 26.29 40.42 -1.66
N ASP A 328 25.47 40.81 -2.63
CA ASP A 328 24.59 39.92 -3.37
C ASP A 328 23.77 39.03 -2.41
N ALA A 329 23.16 39.66 -1.40
CA ALA A 329 22.06 39.05 -0.67
C ALA A 329 20.85 38.97 -1.62
N GLU A 330 20.14 37.84 -1.59
CA GLU A 330 19.04 37.56 -2.51
C GLU A 330 17.96 38.63 -2.44
N ASP A 331 17.52 38.99 -1.24
CA ASP A 331 16.53 40.05 -1.00
C ASP A 331 16.93 41.41 -1.60
N GLN A 332 18.20 41.82 -1.45
CA GLN A 332 18.74 43.03 -2.06
C GLN A 332 18.84 42.93 -3.58
N LYS A 333 19.21 41.76 -4.10
CA LYS A 333 19.33 41.46 -5.54
C LYS A 333 17.95 41.54 -6.20
N PHE A 334 16.97 40.82 -5.66
CA PHE A 334 15.58 40.82 -6.11
C PHE A 334 14.96 42.21 -6.01
N LEU A 335 15.14 42.94 -4.90
CA LEU A 335 14.70 44.34 -4.78
C LEU A 335 15.27 45.21 -5.91
N SER A 336 16.58 45.16 -6.12
CA SER A 336 17.25 46.00 -7.13
C SER A 336 16.78 45.71 -8.56
N ARG A 337 16.43 44.46 -8.85
CA ARG A 337 15.90 44.03 -10.14
C ARG A 337 14.42 44.39 -10.29
N PHE A 338 13.60 44.12 -9.28
CA PHE A 338 12.18 44.48 -9.25
C PHE A 338 11.96 45.97 -9.50
N LEU A 339 12.72 46.84 -8.80
CA LEU A 339 12.64 48.29 -8.92
C LEU A 339 13.01 48.79 -10.33
N LYS A 340 13.94 48.09 -11.01
CA LYS A 340 14.34 48.39 -12.39
C LYS A 340 13.26 47.98 -13.38
N ASP A 341 12.77 46.75 -13.26
CA ASP A 341 11.91 46.12 -14.26
C ASP A 341 10.46 46.64 -14.16
N ASN A 342 9.97 46.97 -12.95
CA ASN A 342 8.60 47.45 -12.72
C ASN A 342 8.45 48.98 -12.54
N LYS A 343 9.49 49.77 -12.85
CA LYS A 343 9.50 51.24 -12.60
C LYS A 343 8.39 52.04 -13.30
N LYS A 344 7.76 51.47 -14.33
CA LYS A 344 6.62 52.07 -15.04
C LYS A 344 5.26 51.61 -14.50
N ASN A 345 5.22 50.51 -13.75
CA ASN A 345 4.00 49.82 -13.35
C ASN A 345 3.52 50.24 -11.94
N PHE A 346 4.45 50.62 -11.06
CA PHE A 346 4.15 51.07 -9.70
C PHE A 346 4.80 52.41 -9.39
N LYS A 347 4.17 53.16 -8.48
CA LYS A 347 4.79 54.30 -7.80
C LYS A 347 5.13 53.91 -6.37
N PHE A 348 6.33 54.27 -5.92
CA PHE A 348 6.87 53.90 -4.61
C PHE A 348 6.95 55.12 -3.68
N ASP A 349 5.92 55.94 -3.71
CA ASP A 349 5.88 57.26 -3.07
C ASP A 349 5.45 57.19 -1.58
N ASN A 350 5.02 56.01 -1.11
CA ASN A 350 4.61 55.75 0.27
C ASN A 350 5.63 54.81 0.97
N PRO A 351 6.19 55.20 2.14
CA PRO A 351 7.07 54.35 2.94
C PRO A 351 6.48 52.99 3.32
N GLU A 352 5.17 52.88 3.53
CA GLU A 352 4.50 51.61 3.85
C GLU A 352 4.53 50.65 2.65
N THR A 353 4.24 51.15 1.44
CA THR A 353 4.36 50.40 0.18
C THR A 353 5.79 49.92 -0.06
N LEU A 354 6.80 50.74 0.25
CA LEU A 354 8.21 50.35 0.17
C LEU A 354 8.60 49.28 1.21
N LYS A 355 8.03 49.34 2.41
CA LYS A 355 8.24 48.32 3.45
C LYS A 355 7.61 46.97 3.03
N GLN A 356 6.37 46.98 2.53
CA GLN A 356 5.72 45.78 2.01
C GLN A 356 6.47 45.20 0.79
N LEU A 357 6.98 46.05 -0.11
CA LEU A 357 7.83 45.59 -1.21
C LEU A 357 9.09 44.89 -0.68
N TRP A 358 9.75 45.47 0.34
CA TRP A 358 10.92 44.86 0.95
C TRP A 358 10.61 43.50 1.59
N ASP A 359 9.49 43.37 2.30
CA ASP A 359 9.06 42.08 2.86
C ASP A 359 8.70 41.05 1.78
N VAL A 360 8.13 41.47 0.63
CA VAL A 360 7.94 40.59 -0.54
C VAL A 360 9.29 40.19 -1.15
N CYS A 361 10.24 41.11 -1.34
CA CYS A 361 11.58 40.79 -1.87
C CYS A 361 12.38 39.87 -0.95
N ARG A 362 12.00 39.73 0.33
CA ARG A 362 12.58 38.77 1.29
C ARG A 362 11.98 37.36 1.21
N ILE A 363 11.03 37.10 0.31
CA ILE A 363 10.55 35.74 0.03
C ILE A 363 11.70 34.94 -0.60
N PRO A 364 12.19 33.87 0.05
CA PRO A 364 13.34 33.09 -0.44
C PRO A 364 12.98 32.33 -1.72
N ASP A 365 13.97 32.17 -2.60
CA ASP A 365 13.87 31.26 -3.75
C ASP A 365 14.33 29.85 -3.36
N TYR A 366 13.42 29.05 -2.79
CA TYR A 366 13.72 27.64 -2.51
C TYR A 366 13.94 26.79 -3.76
N GLN A 367 13.51 27.25 -4.94
CA GLN A 367 13.57 26.50 -6.19
C GLN A 367 14.92 26.68 -6.92
N ASN A 368 15.68 27.73 -6.58
CA ASN A 368 16.88 28.17 -7.32
C ASN A 368 16.58 28.38 -8.82
N ILE A 369 15.48 29.06 -9.12
CA ILE A 369 15.13 29.45 -10.49
C ILE A 369 16.01 30.63 -10.94
N SER A 370 15.88 31.04 -12.21
CA SER A 370 16.57 32.26 -12.66
C SER A 370 16.00 33.48 -11.94
N ASP A 371 16.86 34.44 -11.62
CA ASP A 371 16.49 35.73 -10.99
C ASP A 371 15.32 36.44 -11.70
N GLU A 372 15.18 36.22 -13.00
CA GLU A 372 14.10 36.71 -13.85
C GLU A 372 12.75 36.13 -13.44
N LYS A 373 12.66 34.79 -13.40
CA LYS A 373 11.44 34.09 -13.04
C LYS A 373 11.04 34.33 -11.59
N HIS A 374 12.00 34.42 -10.66
CA HIS A 374 11.67 34.77 -9.28
C HIS A 374 11.15 36.20 -9.18
N VAL A 375 11.76 37.18 -9.86
CA VAL A 375 11.25 38.56 -9.86
C VAL A 375 9.87 38.66 -10.55
N GLU A 376 9.57 37.85 -11.57
CA GLU A 376 8.21 37.73 -12.13
C GLU A 376 7.20 37.21 -11.08
N LEU A 377 7.56 36.16 -10.32
CA LEU A 377 6.73 35.64 -9.22
C LEU A 377 6.50 36.70 -8.13
N LEU A 378 7.56 37.38 -7.69
CA LEU A 378 7.47 38.49 -6.73
C LEU A 378 6.59 39.63 -7.27
N THR A 379 6.70 39.95 -8.57
CA THR A 379 5.87 40.96 -9.24
C THR A 379 4.39 40.58 -9.24
N LYS A 380 4.09 39.30 -9.47
CA LYS A 380 2.72 38.74 -9.42
C LYS A 380 2.15 38.80 -8.00
N ILE A 381 2.93 38.40 -6.99
CA ILE A 381 2.59 38.48 -5.57
C ILE A 381 2.30 39.92 -5.14
N PHE A 382 3.21 40.85 -5.43
CA PHE A 382 3.08 42.26 -5.05
C PHE A 382 1.87 42.94 -5.71
N ASN A 383 1.59 42.60 -6.98
CA ASN A 383 0.38 43.04 -7.68
C ASN A 383 -0.91 42.59 -6.97
N GLU A 384 -0.99 41.33 -6.56
CA GLU A 384 -2.18 40.79 -5.90
C GLU A 384 -2.37 41.42 -4.52
N LEU A 385 -1.29 41.57 -3.75
CA LEU A 385 -1.32 42.21 -2.44
C LEU A 385 -1.78 43.68 -2.53
N ILE A 386 -1.26 44.46 -3.48
CA ILE A 386 -1.70 45.86 -3.67
C ILE A 386 -3.20 45.94 -4.01
N LYS A 387 -3.70 45.06 -4.88
CA LYS A 387 -5.12 45.09 -5.31
C LYS A 387 -6.10 44.77 -4.19
N ASN A 388 -5.68 43.96 -3.21
CA ASN A 388 -6.53 43.40 -2.17
C ASN A 388 -6.14 43.92 -0.76
N GLN A 389 -5.65 45.16 -0.65
CA GLN A 389 -5.33 45.83 0.62
C GLN A 389 -4.34 45.04 1.51
N TRP A 390 -3.27 44.54 0.88
CA TRP A 390 -2.18 43.76 1.49
C TRP A 390 -2.56 42.35 1.99
N VAL A 391 -3.71 41.81 1.59
CA VAL A 391 -4.15 40.44 1.90
C VAL A 391 -4.37 39.67 0.59
N PHE A 392 -3.98 38.39 0.49
CA PHE A 392 -4.28 37.59 -0.70
C PHE A 392 -5.76 37.25 -0.81
N SER A 393 -6.27 37.20 -2.05
CA SER A 393 -7.60 36.64 -2.31
C SER A 393 -7.57 35.10 -2.28
N ASP A 394 -8.61 34.46 -1.71
CA ASP A 394 -8.68 32.99 -1.67
C ASP A 394 -8.62 32.37 -3.07
N LYS A 395 -9.20 33.04 -4.08
CA LYS A 395 -9.15 32.61 -5.50
C LYS A 395 -7.74 32.63 -6.09
N PHE A 396 -6.90 33.57 -5.66
CA PHE A 396 -5.49 33.60 -6.06
C PHE A 396 -4.74 32.44 -5.40
N LEU A 397 -4.87 32.26 -4.08
CA LEU A 397 -4.24 31.15 -3.36
C LEU A 397 -4.67 29.78 -3.92
N GLU A 398 -5.95 29.58 -4.20
CA GLU A 398 -6.47 28.36 -4.81
C GLU A 398 -5.83 28.09 -6.18
N LYS A 399 -5.73 29.10 -7.04
CA LYS A 399 -5.08 28.98 -8.35
C LYS A 399 -3.60 28.62 -8.25
N GLU A 400 -2.88 29.22 -7.30
CA GLU A 400 -1.43 29.06 -7.16
C GLU A 400 -1.03 27.81 -6.36
N ILE A 401 -1.92 27.25 -5.55
CA ILE A 401 -1.63 26.07 -4.69
C ILE A 401 -2.21 24.78 -5.29
N SER A 402 -3.28 24.84 -6.09
CA SER A 402 -3.95 23.63 -6.60
C SER A 402 -3.08 22.73 -7.48
N TYR A 403 -2.20 23.28 -8.33
CA TYR A 403 -1.32 22.46 -9.17
C TYR A 403 -0.19 21.77 -8.40
N LEU A 404 0.18 22.28 -7.22
CA LEU A 404 1.18 21.65 -6.33
C LEU A 404 0.68 20.32 -5.75
N GLN A 405 -0.62 20.03 -5.87
CA GLN A 405 -1.21 18.72 -5.55
C GLN A 405 -0.96 17.65 -6.64
N ASN A 406 -0.18 17.96 -7.69
CA ASN A 406 0.28 16.94 -8.62
C ASN A 406 1.50 16.18 -8.06
N TYR A 407 1.23 14.95 -7.59
CA TYR A 407 2.24 14.03 -7.05
C TYR A 407 2.85 13.10 -8.12
N ASN A 408 2.59 13.34 -9.41
CA ASN A 408 3.14 12.54 -10.51
C ASN A 408 4.29 13.30 -11.20
N GLY A 409 5.40 12.60 -11.46
CA GLY A 409 6.54 13.15 -12.20
C GLY A 409 7.80 12.31 -12.02
N SER A 410 8.92 12.81 -12.55
CA SER A 410 10.25 12.34 -12.14
C SER A 410 10.58 12.84 -10.73
N ILE A 411 11.64 12.28 -10.13
CA ILE A 411 12.11 12.71 -8.80
C ILE A 411 12.51 14.19 -8.81
N ASP A 412 13.06 14.69 -9.93
CA ASP A 412 13.48 16.08 -10.07
C ASP A 412 12.25 17.01 -10.15
N ASP A 413 11.16 16.59 -10.82
CA ASP A 413 9.88 17.31 -10.85
C ASP A 413 9.24 17.37 -9.44
N LEU A 414 9.28 16.27 -8.69
CA LEU A 414 8.76 16.23 -7.33
C LEU A 414 9.57 17.12 -6.37
N ILE A 415 10.90 17.14 -6.49
CA ILE A 415 11.78 18.03 -5.72
C ILE A 415 11.50 19.50 -6.08
N TYR A 416 11.30 19.81 -7.36
CA TYR A 416 10.94 21.15 -7.82
C TYR A 416 9.60 21.60 -7.20
N ASN A 417 8.56 20.76 -7.27
CA ASN A 417 7.25 21.02 -6.65
C ASN A 417 7.34 21.16 -5.12
N LEU A 418 8.18 20.37 -4.44
CA LEU A 418 8.39 20.46 -2.99
C LEU A 418 9.01 21.81 -2.61
N ASN A 419 10.00 22.27 -3.38
CA ASN A 419 10.64 23.57 -3.16
C ASN A 419 9.66 24.73 -3.44
N GLU A 420 8.82 24.63 -4.47
CA GLU A 420 7.75 25.60 -4.73
C GLU A 420 6.73 25.66 -3.58
N THR A 421 6.35 24.49 -3.07
CA THR A 421 5.46 24.35 -1.91
C THR A 421 6.05 25.01 -0.66
N ARG A 422 7.38 25.00 -0.48
CA ARG A 422 8.06 25.73 0.62
C ARG A 422 7.99 27.24 0.46
N THR A 423 8.10 27.77 -0.77
CA THR A 423 7.88 29.20 -1.05
C THR A 423 6.46 29.61 -0.62
N TRP A 424 5.45 28.83 -1.01
CA TRP A 424 4.07 29.06 -0.58
C TRP A 424 3.84 28.82 0.92
N LEU A 425 4.57 27.91 1.57
CA LEU A 425 4.49 27.70 3.02
C LEU A 425 5.07 28.90 3.79
N TYR A 426 6.18 29.48 3.30
CA TYR A 426 6.73 30.72 3.85
C TYR A 426 5.74 31.88 3.71
N ILE A 427 5.18 32.07 2.50
CA ILE A 427 4.19 33.11 2.20
C ILE A 427 2.96 32.96 3.10
N THR A 428 2.41 31.75 3.21
CA THR A 428 1.19 31.51 4.00
C THR A 428 1.41 31.66 5.51
N ASN A 429 2.62 31.48 6.03
CA ASN A 429 2.95 31.78 7.42
C ASN A 429 3.04 33.29 7.74
N GLN A 430 2.95 34.19 6.75
CA GLN A 430 2.91 35.63 6.99
C GLN A 430 1.47 36.08 7.28
N LYS A 431 1.11 36.10 8.58
CA LYS A 431 -0.22 36.50 9.08
C LYS A 431 -0.75 37.83 8.52
N GLN A 432 0.15 38.77 8.20
CA GLN A 432 -0.21 40.08 7.62
C GLN A 432 -0.74 40.00 6.18
N TRP A 433 -0.50 38.90 5.46
CA TRP A 433 -0.93 38.69 4.07
C TRP A 433 -2.12 37.73 3.92
N ILE A 434 -2.65 37.15 5.01
CA ILE A 434 -3.69 36.11 4.94
C ILE A 434 -4.86 36.39 5.89
N SER A 435 -6.07 36.28 5.35
CA SER A 435 -7.35 36.30 6.06
C SER A 435 -7.72 34.94 6.68
N ASN A 436 -7.46 33.84 5.97
CA ASN A 436 -7.91 32.50 6.31
C ASN A 436 -6.74 31.54 6.65
N SER A 437 -6.65 31.11 7.91
CA SER A 437 -5.57 30.24 8.39
C SER A 437 -5.57 28.83 7.80
N ILE A 438 -6.66 28.39 7.15
CA ILE A 438 -6.76 27.06 6.53
C ILE A 438 -5.65 26.84 5.49
N TRP A 439 -5.26 27.88 4.74
CA TRP A 439 -4.21 27.77 3.71
C TRP A 439 -2.86 27.29 4.25
N VAL A 440 -2.50 27.63 5.48
CA VAL A 440 -1.25 27.16 6.12
C VAL A 440 -1.29 25.63 6.28
N GLU A 441 -2.43 25.09 6.70
CA GLU A 441 -2.62 23.65 6.89
C GLU A 441 -2.70 22.91 5.54
N THR A 442 -3.38 23.50 4.55
CA THR A 442 -3.42 22.99 3.16
C THR A 442 -2.01 22.83 2.59
N VAL A 443 -1.19 23.89 2.61
CA VAL A 443 0.17 23.84 2.05
C VAL A 443 1.08 22.91 2.87
N LYS A 444 0.95 22.88 4.20
CA LYS A 444 1.70 21.94 5.06
C LYS A 444 1.38 20.47 4.75
N ASN A 445 0.13 20.16 4.41
CA ASN A 445 -0.27 18.82 3.99
C ASN A 445 0.31 18.44 2.62
N ILE A 446 0.40 19.40 1.68
CA ILE A 446 1.08 19.21 0.38
C ILE A 446 2.59 18.96 0.58
N GLU A 447 3.29 19.75 1.43
CA GLU A 447 4.72 19.55 1.72
C GLU A 447 4.99 18.14 2.28
N ASN A 448 4.17 17.71 3.24
CA ASN A 448 4.28 16.37 3.83
C ASN A 448 4.11 15.28 2.78
N LYS A 449 3.08 15.37 1.94
CA LYS A 449 2.80 14.34 0.94
C LYS A 449 3.85 14.32 -0.19
N LEU A 450 4.27 15.46 -0.73
CA LEU A 450 5.37 15.51 -1.70
C LEU A 450 6.66 14.89 -1.13
N SER A 451 6.99 15.15 0.14
CA SER A 451 8.15 14.51 0.78
C SER A 451 8.01 13.00 0.99
N GLU A 452 6.80 12.48 1.18
CA GLU A 452 6.54 11.04 1.30
C GLU A 452 6.67 10.38 -0.08
N GLU A 453 6.12 10.98 -1.14
CA GLU A 453 6.22 10.49 -2.52
C GLU A 453 7.66 10.51 -3.04
N ILE A 454 8.44 11.58 -2.80
CA ILE A 454 9.88 11.63 -3.15
C ILE A 454 10.64 10.46 -2.52
N HIS A 455 10.37 10.16 -1.25
CA HIS A 455 11.00 9.05 -0.54
C HIS A 455 10.65 7.70 -1.17
N LEU A 456 9.38 7.48 -1.52
CA LEU A 456 8.91 6.27 -2.21
C LEU A 456 9.52 6.14 -3.62
N SER A 457 9.53 7.21 -4.42
CA SER A 457 10.09 7.21 -5.77
C SER A 457 11.60 6.96 -5.79
N LEU A 458 12.34 7.53 -4.84
CA LEU A 458 13.77 7.24 -4.67
C LEU A 458 13.99 5.77 -4.31
N MET A 459 13.26 5.23 -3.34
CA MET A 459 13.34 3.80 -2.99
C MET A 459 13.05 2.89 -4.20
N GLN A 460 11.99 3.17 -4.97
CA GLN A 460 11.66 2.40 -6.18
C GLN A 460 12.79 2.45 -7.22
N LYS A 461 13.33 3.65 -7.52
CA LYS A 461 14.45 3.81 -8.47
C LYS A 461 15.70 3.02 -8.05
N PHE A 462 15.94 2.80 -6.76
CA PHE A 462 17.04 1.94 -6.28
C PHE A 462 16.73 0.45 -6.33
N VAL A 463 15.47 0.04 -6.07
CA VAL A 463 15.03 -1.33 -6.38
C VAL A 463 15.27 -1.63 -7.86
N ASP A 464 14.98 -0.68 -8.75
CA ASP A 464 15.18 -0.84 -10.20
C ASP A 464 16.65 -0.72 -10.65
N LYS A 465 17.47 0.12 -9.99
CA LYS A 465 18.93 0.12 -10.21
C LYS A 465 19.57 -1.19 -9.78
N ASN A 466 19.21 -1.74 -8.62
CA ASN A 466 19.67 -3.04 -8.16
C ASN A 466 19.26 -4.16 -9.13
N LYS A 467 18.03 -4.15 -9.66
CA LYS A 467 17.61 -5.03 -10.75
C LYS A 467 18.56 -4.90 -11.97
N SER A 468 18.91 -3.68 -12.38
CA SER A 468 19.79 -3.44 -13.54
C SER A 468 21.24 -3.90 -13.35
N GLU A 469 21.84 -3.68 -12.17
CA GLU A 469 23.18 -4.20 -11.84
C GLU A 469 23.17 -5.73 -11.69
N MET A 470 22.05 -6.29 -11.23
CA MET A 470 21.85 -7.75 -11.17
C MET A 470 21.77 -8.36 -12.58
N ILE A 471 21.11 -7.72 -13.56
CA ILE A 471 21.15 -8.12 -14.98
C ILE A 471 22.60 -8.17 -15.50
N GLN A 472 23.39 -7.14 -15.22
CA GLN A 472 24.79 -7.06 -15.68
C GLN A 472 25.69 -8.12 -15.04
N ASN A 473 25.54 -8.36 -13.73
CA ASN A 473 26.31 -9.39 -13.00
C ASN A 473 25.93 -10.82 -13.39
N LEU A 474 24.66 -11.08 -13.73
CA LEU A 474 24.20 -12.40 -14.17
C LEU A 474 24.94 -12.85 -15.43
N ASN A 475 25.36 -11.93 -16.31
CA ASN A 475 26.19 -12.18 -17.50
C ASN A 475 25.72 -13.45 -18.25
N ILE A 476 24.43 -13.40 -18.64
CA ILE A 476 23.64 -14.55 -19.06
C ILE A 476 24.14 -15.04 -20.42
N SER A 477 24.79 -16.20 -20.41
CA SER A 477 25.16 -16.98 -21.57
C SER A 477 24.75 -18.43 -21.33
N GLU A 478 24.54 -19.17 -22.42
CA GLU A 478 24.02 -20.55 -22.42
C GLU A 478 24.73 -21.47 -21.41
N LYS A 479 26.06 -21.32 -21.28
CA LYS A 479 26.93 -22.14 -20.42
C LYS A 479 26.71 -21.94 -18.91
N ASN A 480 25.96 -20.92 -18.50
CA ASN A 480 25.81 -20.51 -17.10
C ASN A 480 24.45 -20.89 -16.49
N ILE A 481 23.53 -21.46 -17.28
CA ILE A 481 22.19 -21.87 -16.85
C ILE A 481 22.21 -23.36 -16.52
N SER A 482 21.69 -23.75 -15.35
CA SER A 482 21.62 -25.15 -14.93
C SER A 482 20.30 -25.49 -14.25
N LEU A 483 19.95 -26.78 -14.27
CA LEU A 483 18.81 -27.33 -13.55
C LEU A 483 19.29 -28.15 -12.36
N THR A 484 18.68 -27.94 -11.19
CA THR A 484 18.86 -28.77 -10.00
C THR A 484 17.58 -29.52 -9.71
N ASP A 485 17.69 -30.79 -9.30
CA ASP A 485 16.57 -31.66 -8.89
C ASP A 485 15.44 -31.76 -9.93
N ASN A 486 15.76 -31.59 -11.22
CA ASN A 486 14.81 -31.48 -12.35
C ASN A 486 13.67 -30.44 -12.15
N ARG A 487 13.81 -29.52 -11.19
CA ARG A 487 12.75 -28.59 -10.76
C ARG A 487 13.22 -27.15 -10.61
N TYR A 488 14.46 -26.92 -10.17
CA TYR A 488 14.97 -25.59 -9.85
C TYR A 488 15.92 -25.08 -10.92
N VAL A 489 15.59 -23.93 -11.50
CA VAL A 489 16.42 -23.26 -12.50
C VAL A 489 17.40 -22.33 -11.80
N LYS A 490 18.68 -22.48 -12.11
CA LYS A 490 19.77 -21.66 -11.56
C LYS A 490 20.56 -20.96 -12.65
N ILE A 491 21.15 -19.82 -12.29
CA ILE A 491 22.20 -19.14 -13.04
C ILE A 491 23.38 -18.93 -12.09
N LYS A 492 24.55 -19.51 -12.38
CA LYS A 492 25.77 -19.41 -11.55
C LYS A 492 25.50 -19.57 -10.04
N ASP A 493 24.83 -20.67 -9.70
CA ASP A 493 24.39 -21.06 -8.34
C ASP A 493 23.20 -20.31 -7.73
N GLU A 494 22.77 -19.17 -8.25
CA GLU A 494 21.56 -18.48 -7.77
C GLU A 494 20.29 -19.08 -8.39
N LYS A 495 19.31 -19.47 -7.56
CA LYS A 495 18.00 -19.96 -8.01
C LYS A 495 17.16 -18.78 -8.53
N ILE A 496 16.70 -18.88 -9.78
CA ILE A 496 15.89 -17.86 -10.46
C ILE A 496 14.42 -18.26 -10.67
N GLY A 497 14.10 -19.54 -10.52
CA GLY A 497 12.73 -20.03 -10.72
C GLY A 497 12.54 -21.52 -10.48
N VAL A 498 11.30 -21.95 -10.66
CA VAL A 498 10.81 -23.31 -10.43
C VAL A 498 9.98 -23.77 -11.62
N ILE A 499 10.28 -24.96 -12.15
CA ILE A 499 9.41 -25.64 -13.12
C ILE A 499 8.29 -26.35 -12.35
N LYS A 500 7.04 -26.16 -12.76
CA LYS A 500 5.88 -26.93 -12.29
C LYS A 500 5.05 -27.35 -13.50
N GLY A 501 4.88 -28.66 -13.70
CA GLY A 501 4.22 -29.19 -14.90
C GLY A 501 5.01 -28.80 -16.14
N PHE A 502 4.35 -28.15 -17.11
CA PHE A 502 4.97 -27.72 -18.37
C PHE A 502 5.27 -26.21 -18.42
N LYS A 503 5.32 -25.55 -17.25
CA LYS A 503 5.49 -24.11 -17.13
C LYS A 503 6.65 -23.73 -16.20
N ILE A 504 7.38 -22.68 -16.56
CA ILE A 504 8.38 -22.07 -15.67
C ILE A 504 7.78 -20.91 -14.88
N PHE A 505 8.00 -20.93 -13.56
CA PHE A 505 7.64 -19.85 -12.65
C PHE A 505 8.92 -19.20 -12.14
N PHE A 506 9.21 -17.99 -12.63
CA PHE A 506 10.32 -17.19 -12.11
C PHE A 506 9.96 -16.62 -10.73
N ASP A 507 10.92 -16.59 -9.81
CA ASP A 507 10.70 -15.99 -8.49
C ASP A 507 10.49 -14.47 -8.63
N GLU A 508 9.61 -13.86 -7.84
CA GLU A 508 9.17 -12.46 -8.06
C GLU A 508 10.32 -11.45 -8.06
N LYS A 509 11.38 -11.74 -7.31
CA LYS A 509 12.66 -11.00 -7.29
C LYS A 509 13.23 -10.73 -8.68
N TYR A 510 12.98 -11.60 -9.66
CA TYR A 510 13.53 -11.53 -11.02
C TYR A 510 12.51 -11.14 -12.10
N LYS A 511 11.24 -10.93 -11.74
CA LYS A 511 10.14 -10.69 -12.70
C LYS A 511 10.36 -9.45 -13.57
N ASP A 512 10.99 -8.43 -13.00
CA ASP A 512 11.32 -7.17 -13.67
C ASP A 512 12.79 -7.13 -14.20
N ILE A 513 13.57 -8.18 -13.90
CA ILE A 513 14.98 -8.37 -14.32
C ILE A 513 15.02 -9.10 -15.67
N LEU A 514 14.21 -10.15 -15.79
CA LEU A 514 14.21 -11.04 -16.94
C LEU A 514 13.30 -10.47 -18.03
N ASN A 515 13.89 -9.67 -18.92
CA ASN A 515 13.22 -9.26 -20.15
C ASN A 515 12.91 -10.46 -21.06
N ASN A 516 12.09 -10.24 -22.09
CA ASN A 516 11.66 -11.30 -23.03
C ASN A 516 12.82 -12.04 -23.73
N ASN A 517 13.98 -11.39 -23.93
CA ASN A 517 15.15 -12.04 -24.52
C ASN A 517 15.81 -13.02 -23.54
N TYR A 518 15.93 -12.66 -22.26
CA TYR A 518 16.45 -13.58 -21.23
C TYR A 518 15.48 -14.74 -20.98
N HIS A 519 14.17 -14.48 -20.96
CA HIS A 519 13.16 -15.54 -20.93
C HIS A 519 13.33 -16.52 -22.10
N LYS A 520 13.61 -16.04 -23.31
CA LYS A 520 13.87 -16.91 -24.47
C LYS A 520 15.10 -17.79 -24.28
N ILE A 521 16.25 -17.20 -23.93
CA ILE A 521 17.52 -17.93 -23.73
C ILE A 521 17.39 -19.01 -22.64
N ILE A 522 16.73 -18.67 -21.53
CA ILE A 522 16.49 -19.62 -20.42
C ILE A 522 15.58 -20.76 -20.88
N LYS A 523 14.52 -20.47 -21.65
CA LYS A 523 13.61 -21.50 -22.17
C LYS A 523 14.30 -22.41 -23.19
N GLU A 524 15.13 -21.87 -24.08
CA GLU A 524 15.91 -22.65 -25.06
C GLU A 524 16.87 -23.66 -24.38
N GLN A 525 17.55 -23.27 -23.29
CA GLN A 525 18.42 -24.18 -22.53
C GLN A 525 17.65 -25.25 -21.72
N ILE A 526 16.44 -24.95 -21.28
CA ILE A 526 15.59 -25.87 -20.49
C ILE A 526 14.83 -26.87 -21.38
N PHE A 527 14.62 -26.53 -22.65
CA PHE A 527 13.81 -27.30 -23.60
C PHE A 527 14.12 -28.83 -23.65
N PRO A 528 15.39 -29.30 -23.60
CA PRO A 528 15.69 -30.74 -23.58
C PRO A 528 15.15 -31.44 -22.32
N TYR A 529 15.26 -30.79 -21.16
CA TYR A 529 14.73 -31.31 -19.89
C TYR A 529 13.20 -31.28 -19.87
N MET A 530 12.58 -30.24 -20.44
CA MET A 530 11.13 -30.19 -20.57
C MET A 530 10.62 -31.31 -21.47
N SER A 531 11.32 -31.62 -22.56
CA SER A 531 10.98 -32.74 -23.45
C SER A 531 10.94 -34.07 -22.68
N PHE A 532 11.98 -34.37 -21.89
CA PHE A 532 12.01 -35.55 -21.01
C PHE A 532 10.88 -35.55 -19.96
N ASN A 533 10.54 -34.39 -19.37
CA ASN A 533 9.43 -34.29 -18.43
C ASN A 533 8.07 -34.57 -19.09
N VAL A 534 7.89 -34.14 -20.35
CA VAL A 534 6.71 -34.46 -21.15
C VAL A 534 6.64 -35.95 -21.49
N ASP A 535 7.74 -36.58 -21.88
CA ASP A 535 7.77 -38.02 -22.15
C ASP A 535 7.41 -38.84 -20.90
N ASN A 536 7.90 -38.45 -19.73
CA ASN A 536 7.50 -39.03 -18.44
C ASN A 536 6.01 -38.84 -18.16
N PHE A 537 5.46 -37.65 -18.42
CA PHE A 537 4.02 -37.42 -18.30
C PHE A 537 3.22 -38.32 -19.26
N ILE A 538 3.66 -38.48 -20.51
CA ILE A 538 3.01 -39.33 -21.51
C ILE A 538 3.05 -40.81 -21.07
N ALA A 539 4.16 -41.27 -20.49
CA ALA A 539 4.31 -42.63 -19.95
C ALA A 539 3.61 -42.87 -18.60
N ALA A 540 3.24 -41.82 -17.86
CA ALA A 540 2.67 -41.95 -16.50
C ALA A 540 1.36 -42.77 -16.44
N PRO A 541 1.10 -43.55 -15.38
CA PRO A 541 -0.17 -44.27 -15.22
C PRO A 541 -1.36 -43.32 -15.03
N ASN A 542 -2.56 -43.72 -15.46
CA ASN A 542 -3.78 -42.91 -15.39
C ASN A 542 -4.17 -42.55 -13.94
N GLU A 543 -3.80 -43.38 -12.98
CA GLU A 543 -3.98 -43.22 -11.53
C GLU A 543 -3.11 -42.08 -10.93
N SER A 544 -2.10 -41.60 -11.66
CA SER A 544 -1.25 -40.47 -11.23
C SER A 544 -1.90 -39.09 -11.48
N LEU A 545 -3.07 -39.08 -12.11
CA LEU A 545 -3.79 -37.87 -12.51
C LEU A 545 -5.02 -37.65 -11.61
N LEU A 546 -5.12 -36.46 -11.02
CA LEU A 546 -6.15 -36.10 -10.05
C LEU A 546 -6.87 -34.81 -10.45
N ILE A 547 -8.18 -34.74 -10.16
CA ILE A 547 -8.96 -33.51 -10.35
C ILE A 547 -8.88 -32.67 -9.07
N ASP A 548 -8.58 -31.38 -9.21
CA ASP A 548 -8.45 -30.44 -8.10
C ASP A 548 -9.28 -29.18 -8.36
N SER A 549 -10.15 -28.82 -7.42
CA SER A 549 -10.99 -27.63 -7.48
C SER A 549 -10.38 -26.49 -6.67
N LYS A 550 -10.23 -25.32 -7.29
CA LYS A 550 -9.89 -24.09 -6.57
C LYS A 550 -11.18 -23.41 -6.11
N VAL A 551 -11.24 -23.07 -4.84
CA VAL A 551 -12.33 -22.30 -4.20
C VAL A 551 -11.81 -20.97 -3.64
N ASP A 552 -12.72 -20.04 -3.35
CA ASP A 552 -12.42 -18.80 -2.60
C ASP A 552 -12.45 -19.03 -1.07
N GLU A 553 -12.20 -17.97 -0.29
CA GLU A 553 -12.24 -18.01 1.18
C GLU A 553 -13.62 -18.36 1.75
N ASN A 554 -14.69 -18.18 0.97
CA ASN A 554 -16.07 -18.48 1.34
C ASN A 554 -16.51 -19.88 0.86
N GLY A 555 -15.63 -20.65 0.20
CA GLY A 555 -15.92 -21.98 -0.34
C GLY A 555 -16.59 -21.99 -1.73
N ASN A 556 -16.71 -20.84 -2.39
CA ASN A 556 -17.28 -20.74 -3.73
C ASN A 556 -16.31 -21.28 -4.79
N PHE A 557 -16.82 -22.03 -5.76
CA PHE A 557 -16.02 -22.53 -6.87
C PHE A 557 -15.42 -21.42 -7.73
N GLN A 558 -14.12 -21.50 -8.04
CA GLN A 558 -13.43 -20.62 -8.99
C GLN A 558 -13.05 -21.32 -10.29
N ASN A 559 -12.35 -22.46 -10.22
CA ASN A 559 -11.79 -23.17 -11.37
C ASN A 559 -11.55 -24.65 -11.03
N LEU A 560 -11.46 -25.49 -12.06
CA LEU A 560 -11.10 -26.91 -11.95
C LEU A 560 -9.82 -27.19 -12.74
N TYR A 561 -8.92 -27.95 -12.15
CA TYR A 561 -7.61 -28.29 -12.69
C TYR A 561 -7.40 -29.80 -12.72
N LEU A 562 -6.60 -30.25 -13.69
CA LEU A 562 -6.00 -31.58 -13.67
C LEU A 562 -4.59 -31.46 -13.09
N LYS A 563 -4.29 -32.25 -12.07
CA LYS A 563 -2.98 -32.35 -11.43
C LYS A 563 -2.23 -33.62 -11.83
N TRP A 564 -0.92 -33.49 -11.93
CA TRP A 564 0.05 -34.58 -11.96
C TRP A 564 1.10 -34.30 -10.88
N GLY A 565 1.11 -35.11 -9.82
CA GLY A 565 1.81 -34.78 -8.58
C GLY A 565 1.36 -33.41 -8.02
N ASP A 566 2.31 -32.56 -7.63
CA ASP A 566 2.06 -31.21 -7.12
C ASP A 566 1.59 -30.18 -8.18
N ALA A 567 1.62 -30.53 -9.48
CA ALA A 567 1.53 -29.55 -10.57
C ALA A 567 0.19 -29.62 -11.32
N ASN A 568 -0.45 -28.46 -11.49
CA ASN A 568 -1.60 -28.32 -12.40
C ASN A 568 -1.09 -28.38 -13.85
N VAL A 569 -1.47 -29.43 -14.57
CA VAL A 569 -1.06 -29.71 -15.97
C VAL A 569 -2.13 -29.35 -17.00
N ALA A 570 -3.39 -29.26 -16.60
CA ALA A 570 -4.50 -28.77 -17.43
C ALA A 570 -5.52 -27.97 -16.61
N ILE A 571 -6.28 -27.12 -17.30
CA ILE A 571 -7.47 -26.45 -16.77
C ILE A 571 -8.70 -26.92 -17.56
N PHE A 572 -9.81 -27.15 -16.85
CA PHE A 572 -11.08 -27.44 -17.51
C PHE A 572 -11.78 -26.13 -17.87
N LYS A 573 -12.22 -26.01 -19.12
CA LYS A 573 -13.03 -24.90 -19.64
C LYS A 573 -14.39 -25.41 -20.10
N LYS A 574 -15.35 -24.48 -20.21
CA LYS A 574 -16.67 -24.74 -20.80
C LYS A 574 -16.53 -25.37 -22.19
N GLY A 575 -17.11 -26.55 -22.37
CA GLY A 575 -17.25 -27.19 -23.68
C GLY A 575 -18.68 -27.12 -24.22
N ASN A 576 -19.03 -28.08 -25.08
CA ASN A 576 -20.30 -28.08 -25.83
C ASN A 576 -21.51 -28.36 -24.91
N ASP A 577 -21.34 -29.27 -23.96
CA ASP A 577 -22.32 -29.60 -22.91
C ASP A 577 -21.63 -29.75 -21.55
N ILE A 578 -22.43 -30.02 -20.51
CA ILE A 578 -21.96 -30.11 -19.12
C ILE A 578 -21.00 -31.29 -18.92
N THR A 579 -21.19 -32.40 -19.63
CA THR A 579 -20.38 -33.62 -19.49
C THR A 579 -19.10 -33.61 -20.33
N HIS A 580 -19.05 -32.82 -21.41
CA HIS A 580 -17.90 -32.69 -22.31
C HIS A 580 -17.18 -31.33 -22.15
N PRO A 581 -16.40 -31.12 -21.07
CA PRO A 581 -15.55 -29.94 -20.91
C PRO A 581 -14.38 -29.97 -21.90
N ILE A 582 -13.79 -28.80 -22.16
CA ILE A 582 -12.53 -28.68 -22.90
C ILE A 582 -11.39 -28.71 -21.88
N LEU A 583 -10.47 -29.69 -21.98
CA LEU A 583 -9.27 -29.74 -21.15
C LEU A 583 -8.12 -29.05 -21.89
N GLU A 584 -7.75 -27.85 -21.44
CA GLU A 584 -6.66 -27.06 -22.03
C GLU A 584 -5.36 -27.26 -21.23
N PRO A 585 -4.24 -27.67 -21.86
CA PRO A 585 -2.99 -27.92 -21.15
C PRO A 585 -2.34 -26.60 -20.70
N ILE A 586 -1.77 -26.61 -19.48
CA ILE A 586 -1.09 -25.44 -18.89
C ILE A 586 0.40 -25.54 -19.20
N LEU A 587 0.86 -24.76 -20.19
CA LEU A 587 2.23 -24.80 -20.70
C LEU A 587 2.78 -23.41 -21.06
N ASP A 588 4.07 -23.37 -21.41
CA ASP A 588 4.74 -22.25 -22.06
C ASP A 588 5.10 -22.63 -23.51
N ASP A 589 4.61 -21.88 -24.50
CA ASP A 589 4.73 -22.20 -25.94
C ASP A 589 6.18 -22.32 -26.46
N LEU A 590 7.15 -21.74 -25.74
CA LEU A 590 8.59 -21.80 -26.06
C LEU A 590 9.34 -22.94 -25.33
N LEU A 591 8.67 -23.70 -24.46
CA LEU A 591 9.27 -24.80 -23.69
C LEU A 591 8.87 -26.19 -24.20
N VAL A 592 7.81 -26.31 -25.01
CA VAL A 592 7.24 -27.58 -25.45
C VAL A 592 7.09 -27.59 -26.96
N SER A 593 7.50 -28.68 -27.63
CA SER A 593 7.36 -28.79 -29.09
C SER A 593 5.88 -28.91 -29.51
N PRO A 594 5.47 -28.44 -30.71
CA PRO A 594 4.08 -28.59 -31.18
C PRO A 594 3.59 -30.05 -31.25
N ASP A 595 4.50 -31.01 -31.44
CA ASP A 595 4.21 -32.45 -31.38
C ASP A 595 3.93 -32.91 -29.94
N HIS A 596 4.73 -32.44 -28.98
CA HIS A 596 4.55 -32.72 -27.56
C HIS A 596 3.26 -32.09 -27.01
N ILE A 597 2.88 -30.89 -27.46
CA ILE A 597 1.60 -30.26 -27.11
C ILE A 597 0.43 -31.16 -27.52
N LYS A 598 0.45 -31.71 -28.74
CA LYS A 598 -0.59 -32.65 -29.21
C LYS A 598 -0.65 -33.90 -28.36
N LYS A 599 0.49 -34.55 -28.09
CA LYS A 599 0.55 -35.77 -27.25
C LYS A 599 0.05 -35.53 -25.82
N ILE A 600 0.36 -34.38 -25.22
CA ILE A 600 -0.18 -33.97 -23.91
C ILE A 600 -1.71 -33.83 -23.98
N GLN A 601 -2.23 -33.13 -24.99
CA GLN A 601 -3.66 -32.92 -25.17
C GLN A 601 -4.41 -34.24 -25.43
N GLU A 602 -3.90 -35.09 -26.32
CA GLU A 602 -4.43 -36.43 -26.60
C GLU A 602 -4.49 -37.29 -25.32
N LYS A 603 -3.41 -37.30 -24.52
CA LYS A 603 -3.39 -38.05 -23.26
C LYS A 603 -4.43 -37.54 -22.26
N ILE A 604 -4.48 -36.22 -22.05
CA ILE A 604 -5.38 -35.60 -21.06
C ILE A 604 -6.84 -35.82 -21.45
N GLN A 605 -7.16 -35.65 -22.73
CA GLN A 605 -8.49 -35.91 -23.27
C GLN A 605 -8.88 -37.39 -23.11
N LYS A 606 -8.03 -38.31 -23.60
CA LYS A 606 -8.25 -39.75 -23.49
C LYS A 606 -8.44 -40.21 -22.05
N TRP A 607 -7.64 -39.71 -21.12
CA TRP A 607 -7.78 -40.02 -19.70
C TRP A 607 -9.14 -39.62 -19.14
N PHE A 608 -9.64 -38.42 -19.47
CA PHE A 608 -10.95 -37.97 -19.02
C PHE A 608 -12.08 -38.80 -19.65
N GLU A 609 -11.94 -39.13 -20.93
CA GLU A 609 -12.88 -39.97 -21.69
C GLU A 609 -13.01 -41.38 -21.08
N GLU A 610 -11.89 -42.05 -20.85
CA GLU A 610 -11.83 -43.40 -20.28
C GLU A 610 -12.31 -43.41 -18.81
N THR A 611 -11.82 -42.48 -17.99
CA THR A 611 -12.01 -42.51 -16.52
C THR A 611 -13.39 -42.02 -16.08
N TYR A 612 -13.90 -40.95 -16.71
CA TYR A 612 -15.10 -40.23 -16.27
C TYR A 612 -16.21 -40.18 -17.33
N LEU A 613 -15.92 -39.69 -18.55
CA LEU A 613 -16.97 -39.43 -19.55
C LEU A 613 -17.78 -40.68 -19.89
N SER A 614 -17.10 -41.82 -20.09
CA SER A 614 -17.70 -43.12 -20.39
C SER A 614 -18.73 -43.61 -19.35
N LYS A 615 -18.70 -43.03 -18.14
CA LYS A 615 -19.65 -43.26 -17.04
C LYS A 615 -20.66 -42.12 -16.91
N LEU A 616 -20.21 -40.87 -17.06
CA LEU A 616 -21.02 -39.65 -16.90
C LEU A 616 -22.09 -39.52 -17.99
N ASP A 617 -21.73 -39.72 -19.28
CA ASP A 617 -22.69 -39.73 -20.38
C ASP A 617 -23.07 -41.18 -20.75
N LEU A 618 -24.34 -41.50 -20.55
CA LEU A 618 -24.97 -42.77 -20.92
C LEU A 618 -25.96 -42.60 -22.09
N SER A 619 -26.06 -41.41 -22.67
CA SER A 619 -27.06 -41.05 -23.67
C SER A 619 -26.98 -41.96 -24.90
N ASP A 620 -25.80 -42.22 -25.45
CA ASP A 620 -25.62 -43.11 -26.61
C ASP A 620 -25.82 -44.59 -26.29
N LYS A 621 -25.61 -45.00 -25.02
CA LYS A 621 -25.97 -46.35 -24.55
C LYS A 621 -27.49 -46.50 -24.46
N LEU A 622 -28.18 -45.44 -24.02
CA LEU A 622 -29.64 -45.41 -23.84
C LEU A 622 -30.42 -45.18 -25.15
N LYS A 623 -29.93 -44.35 -26.09
CA LYS A 623 -30.56 -44.06 -27.39
C LYS A 623 -30.77 -45.31 -28.27
N LYS A 624 -30.09 -46.42 -27.95
CA LYS A 624 -30.28 -47.74 -28.57
C LYS A 624 -31.67 -48.35 -28.26
N PHE A 625 -32.27 -48.00 -27.12
CA PHE A 625 -33.62 -48.41 -26.73
C PHE A 625 -34.65 -47.47 -27.38
N ASN A 626 -34.84 -47.63 -28.69
CA ASN A 626 -35.74 -46.80 -29.50
C ASN A 626 -36.70 -47.61 -30.38
N SER A 627 -36.93 -48.89 -30.06
CA SER A 627 -37.73 -49.77 -30.90
C SER A 627 -39.21 -49.38 -30.88
N LYS A 628 -39.76 -49.12 -29.68
CA LYS A 628 -41.18 -48.75 -29.47
C LYS A 628 -41.36 -47.26 -29.09
N PRO A 629 -42.55 -46.66 -29.32
CA PRO A 629 -42.85 -45.29 -28.88
C PRO A 629 -42.70 -45.08 -27.36
N GLU A 630 -43.08 -46.07 -26.56
CA GLU A 630 -43.01 -46.06 -25.10
C GLU A 630 -41.56 -46.02 -24.62
N GLU A 631 -40.69 -46.85 -25.22
CA GLU A 631 -39.24 -46.84 -24.97
C GLU A 631 -38.65 -45.46 -25.28
N ARG A 632 -38.92 -44.92 -26.49
CA ARG A 632 -38.41 -43.60 -26.91
C ARG A 632 -38.81 -42.49 -25.94
N SER A 633 -40.08 -42.46 -25.54
CA SER A 633 -40.59 -41.44 -24.61
C SER A 633 -39.94 -41.55 -23.22
N PHE A 634 -39.80 -42.77 -22.70
CA PHE A 634 -39.18 -43.03 -21.41
C PHE A 634 -37.68 -42.70 -21.40
N ILE A 635 -36.95 -43.12 -22.43
CA ILE A 635 -35.52 -42.88 -22.60
C ILE A 635 -35.22 -41.39 -22.81
N PHE A 636 -36.00 -40.70 -23.64
CA PHE A 636 -35.88 -39.25 -23.81
C PHE A 636 -36.04 -38.52 -22.46
N LYS A 637 -37.09 -38.86 -21.70
CA LYS A 637 -37.36 -38.29 -20.37
C LYS A 637 -36.21 -38.55 -19.38
N ILE A 638 -35.60 -39.74 -19.41
CA ILE A 638 -34.43 -40.07 -18.58
C ILE A 638 -33.21 -39.22 -18.94
N ILE A 639 -32.92 -39.08 -20.25
CA ILE A 639 -31.78 -38.28 -20.73
C ILE A 639 -32.00 -36.79 -20.40
N GLU A 640 -33.21 -36.27 -20.63
CA GLU A 640 -33.61 -34.90 -20.26
C GLU A 640 -33.43 -34.65 -18.75
N SER A 641 -33.89 -35.58 -17.91
CA SER A 641 -33.70 -35.55 -16.44
C SER A 641 -32.27 -35.86 -15.96
N GLN A 642 -31.28 -35.93 -16.87
CA GLN A 642 -29.88 -36.19 -16.54
C GLN A 642 -29.68 -37.48 -15.69
N TYR A 643 -30.44 -38.52 -16.06
CA TYR A 643 -30.45 -39.85 -15.44
C TYR A 643 -31.07 -39.93 -14.03
N ASN A 644 -31.67 -38.84 -13.54
CA ASN A 644 -32.20 -38.70 -12.17
C ASN A 644 -33.61 -38.09 -12.20
N LEU A 645 -34.64 -38.91 -12.07
CA LEU A 645 -36.04 -38.46 -12.19
C LEU A 645 -36.88 -38.88 -10.97
N TYR A 646 -37.56 -37.91 -10.37
CA TYR A 646 -38.70 -38.15 -9.48
C TYR A 646 -40.01 -37.86 -10.24
N GLN A 647 -40.80 -38.90 -10.49
CA GLN A 647 -42.12 -38.77 -11.10
C GLN A 647 -43.07 -39.81 -10.49
N ILE A 648 -44.28 -39.39 -10.12
CA ILE A 648 -45.30 -40.28 -9.55
C ILE A 648 -45.62 -41.41 -10.54
N ASN A 649 -45.61 -42.66 -10.05
CA ASN A 649 -45.88 -43.89 -10.79
C ASN A 649 -44.93 -44.16 -11.99
N ILE A 650 -43.69 -43.64 -11.99
CA ILE A 650 -42.69 -43.92 -13.04
C ILE A 650 -42.42 -45.42 -13.25
N LEU A 651 -42.63 -46.23 -12.20
CA LEU A 651 -42.53 -47.69 -12.26
C LEU A 651 -43.54 -48.31 -13.24
N ASP A 652 -44.72 -47.71 -13.39
CA ASP A 652 -45.76 -48.23 -14.29
C ASP A 652 -45.46 -47.87 -15.75
N GLU A 653 -44.83 -46.72 -16.03
CA GLU A 653 -44.25 -46.41 -17.34
C GLU A 653 -43.12 -47.39 -17.68
N PHE A 654 -42.20 -47.67 -16.74
CA PHE A 654 -41.10 -48.61 -16.99
C PHE A 654 -41.57 -50.03 -17.32
N LYS A 655 -42.68 -50.50 -16.73
CA LYS A 655 -43.26 -51.82 -17.03
C LYS A 655 -43.74 -51.98 -18.47
N LEU A 656 -43.97 -50.89 -19.21
CA LEU A 656 -44.37 -50.93 -20.62
C LEU A 656 -43.19 -51.33 -21.54
N ILE A 657 -41.95 -51.25 -21.05
CA ILE A 657 -40.75 -51.68 -21.76
C ILE A 657 -40.59 -53.21 -21.64
N ASP A 658 -40.09 -53.85 -22.70
CA ASP A 658 -39.92 -55.31 -22.72
C ASP A 658 -38.88 -55.77 -21.68
N GLU A 659 -39.09 -56.95 -21.08
CA GLU A 659 -38.21 -57.49 -20.03
C GLU A 659 -36.71 -57.55 -20.38
N PRO A 660 -36.27 -58.00 -21.58
CA PRO A 660 -34.84 -57.99 -21.93
C PRO A 660 -34.23 -56.59 -21.91
N GLN A 661 -34.90 -55.59 -22.50
CA GLN A 661 -34.43 -54.20 -22.50
C GLN A 661 -34.38 -53.63 -21.07
N ARG A 662 -35.36 -53.95 -20.20
CA ARG A 662 -35.33 -53.56 -18.79
C ARG A 662 -34.12 -54.14 -18.04
N LYS A 663 -33.70 -55.37 -18.35
CA LYS A 663 -32.49 -55.99 -17.79
C LYS A 663 -31.21 -55.27 -18.24
N GLU A 664 -31.15 -54.83 -19.50
CA GLU A 664 -30.03 -54.02 -20.00
C GLU A 664 -30.00 -52.60 -19.40
N ILE A 665 -31.14 -51.94 -19.24
CA ILE A 665 -31.21 -50.65 -18.53
C ILE A 665 -30.73 -50.81 -17.08
N HIS A 666 -31.07 -51.91 -16.41
CA HIS A 666 -30.54 -52.22 -15.07
C HIS A 666 -29.03 -52.54 -15.05
N SER A 667 -28.45 -53.13 -16.09
CA SER A 667 -27.00 -53.39 -16.16
C SER A 667 -26.18 -52.09 -16.33
N LEU A 668 -26.80 -51.03 -16.84
CA LEU A 668 -26.26 -49.65 -16.84
C LEU A 668 -26.36 -48.93 -15.48
N ASN A 669 -26.52 -49.67 -14.37
CA ASN A 669 -26.64 -49.17 -12.99
C ASN A 669 -27.89 -48.34 -12.64
N PHE A 670 -28.93 -48.34 -13.49
CA PHE A 670 -30.21 -47.72 -13.16
C PHE A 670 -30.97 -48.51 -12.09
N ARG A 671 -31.47 -47.79 -11.09
CA ARG A 671 -32.31 -48.30 -10.01
C ARG A 671 -33.66 -47.62 -10.06
N LEU A 672 -34.73 -48.41 -9.88
CA LEU A 672 -36.10 -47.92 -9.88
C LEU A 672 -36.77 -48.11 -8.51
N GLY A 673 -37.47 -47.07 -8.10
CA GLY A 673 -38.48 -47.08 -7.05
C GLY A 673 -39.88 -46.93 -7.64
N LYS A 674 -40.89 -46.79 -6.77
CA LYS A 674 -42.28 -46.52 -7.19
C LYS A 674 -42.41 -45.19 -7.95
N ASN A 675 -41.69 -44.17 -7.47
CA ASN A 675 -41.78 -42.78 -7.94
C ASN A 675 -40.40 -42.18 -8.32
N VAL A 676 -39.35 -43.00 -8.43
CA VAL A 676 -37.98 -42.55 -8.70
C VAL A 676 -37.32 -43.48 -9.71
N ILE A 677 -36.55 -42.93 -10.63
CA ILE A 677 -35.46 -43.65 -11.30
C ILE A 677 -34.18 -42.84 -11.18
N PHE A 678 -33.07 -43.50 -10.87
CA PHE A 678 -31.76 -42.86 -10.71
C PHE A 678 -30.63 -43.80 -11.13
N ASN A 679 -29.48 -43.25 -11.50
CA ASN A 679 -28.27 -44.04 -11.71
C ASN A 679 -27.48 -44.18 -10.41
N SER A 680 -27.31 -45.41 -9.92
CA SER A 680 -26.64 -45.66 -8.63
C SER A 680 -25.12 -45.41 -8.63
N GLU A 681 -24.48 -45.33 -9.80
CA GLU A 681 -23.07 -44.98 -9.91
C GLU A 681 -22.88 -43.46 -9.85
N LEU A 682 -23.69 -42.70 -10.59
CA LEU A 682 -23.58 -41.23 -10.70
C LEU A 682 -23.93 -40.46 -9.41
N ILE A 683 -24.50 -41.15 -8.42
CA ILE A 683 -24.84 -40.62 -7.09
C ILE A 683 -23.71 -40.90 -6.06
N ARG A 684 -22.60 -41.53 -6.46
CA ARG A 684 -21.41 -41.66 -5.60
C ARG A 684 -20.74 -40.29 -5.35
N PRO A 685 -20.17 -40.04 -4.16
CA PRO A 685 -19.60 -38.73 -3.80
C PRO A 685 -18.59 -38.17 -4.80
N GLU A 686 -17.74 -39.00 -5.39
CA GLU A 686 -16.76 -38.62 -6.41
C GLU A 686 -17.43 -38.03 -7.66
N TYR A 687 -18.39 -38.75 -8.25
CA TYR A 687 -19.12 -38.28 -9.44
C TYR A 687 -20.04 -37.11 -9.12
N MET A 688 -20.64 -37.02 -7.92
CA MET A 688 -21.39 -35.84 -7.51
C MET A 688 -20.50 -34.59 -7.41
N LYS A 689 -19.33 -34.69 -6.77
CA LYS A 689 -18.36 -33.58 -6.67
C LYS A 689 -17.89 -33.14 -8.06
N LEU A 690 -17.55 -34.06 -8.96
CA LEU A 690 -17.19 -33.74 -10.34
C LEU A 690 -18.33 -33.08 -11.12
N LYS A 691 -19.55 -33.64 -11.06
CA LYS A 691 -20.74 -33.07 -11.72
C LYS A 691 -21.04 -31.66 -11.22
N PHE A 692 -20.89 -31.38 -9.93
CA PHE A 692 -21.05 -30.03 -9.39
C PHE A 692 -20.04 -29.05 -10.00
N TYR A 693 -18.75 -29.42 -10.11
CA TYR A 693 -17.75 -28.55 -10.73
C TYR A 693 -17.98 -28.35 -12.23
N LEU A 694 -18.35 -29.41 -12.96
CA LEU A 694 -18.69 -29.32 -14.38
C LEU A 694 -19.91 -28.43 -14.64
N TRP A 695 -20.93 -28.48 -13.78
CA TRP A 695 -22.09 -27.58 -13.84
C TRP A 695 -21.68 -26.11 -13.69
N ASN A 696 -20.87 -25.80 -12.66
CA ASN A 696 -20.38 -24.43 -12.44
C ASN A 696 -19.56 -23.92 -13.62
N LEU A 697 -18.68 -24.76 -14.19
CA LEU A 697 -17.91 -24.44 -15.41
C LEU A 697 -18.79 -24.21 -16.63
N TYR A 698 -19.85 -24.99 -16.82
CA TYR A 698 -20.72 -24.86 -17.98
C TYR A 698 -21.63 -23.63 -17.89
N ASN A 699 -22.18 -23.35 -16.71
CA ASN A 699 -23.11 -22.24 -16.50
C ASN A 699 -22.41 -20.92 -16.11
N ASN A 700 -21.09 -20.93 -15.93
CA ASN A 700 -20.29 -19.82 -15.39
C ASN A 700 -20.82 -19.35 -14.01
N GLU A 701 -21.17 -20.30 -13.15
CA GLU A 701 -21.60 -20.04 -11.77
C GLU A 701 -20.42 -20.24 -10.79
N CYS A 702 -20.52 -19.61 -9.62
CA CYS A 702 -19.53 -19.71 -8.53
C CYS A 702 -20.23 -20.19 -7.25
N LEU A 703 -20.92 -21.33 -7.32
CA LEU A 703 -21.67 -21.90 -6.21
C LEU A 703 -20.72 -22.53 -5.17
N ASN A 704 -21.16 -22.58 -3.92
CA ASN A 704 -20.48 -23.30 -2.86
C ASN A 704 -20.95 -24.76 -2.81
N ILE A 705 -20.00 -25.71 -2.79
CA ILE A 705 -20.30 -27.15 -2.80
C ILE A 705 -21.02 -27.61 -1.53
N ASP A 706 -20.71 -27.00 -0.37
CA ASP A 706 -21.30 -27.34 0.93
C ASP A 706 -22.79 -26.96 1.03
N GLU A 707 -23.33 -26.15 0.10
CA GLU A 707 -24.77 -25.85 0.02
C GLU A 707 -25.57 -26.90 -0.76
N TYR A 708 -24.92 -27.64 -1.66
CA TYR A 708 -25.58 -28.57 -2.60
C TYR A 708 -25.26 -30.04 -2.31
N ILE A 709 -24.10 -30.34 -1.75
CA ILE A 709 -23.65 -31.72 -1.46
C ILE A 709 -23.38 -31.83 0.05
N PRO A 710 -24.03 -32.77 0.77
CA PRO A 710 -23.76 -32.99 2.18
C PRO A 710 -22.35 -33.56 2.40
N LYS A 711 -21.71 -33.16 3.51
CA LYS A 711 -20.38 -33.65 3.91
C LYS A 711 -20.35 -35.16 4.05
N ASP A 712 -19.20 -35.76 3.74
CA ASP A 712 -19.02 -37.20 3.62
C ASP A 712 -19.58 -37.95 4.85
N GLY A 713 -20.51 -38.88 4.61
CA GLY A 713 -21.27 -39.61 5.64
C GLY A 713 -22.73 -39.16 5.82
N ASN A 714 -23.08 -37.92 5.46
CA ASN A 714 -24.45 -37.42 5.54
C ASN A 714 -25.25 -37.67 4.24
N ALA A 715 -26.54 -37.95 4.39
CA ALA A 715 -27.47 -38.24 3.28
C ALA A 715 -28.42 -37.09 2.92
N THR A 716 -28.53 -36.09 3.80
CA THR A 716 -29.46 -34.97 3.69
C THR A 716 -28.81 -33.65 4.07
N LEU A 717 -29.43 -32.55 3.65
CA LEU A 717 -28.99 -31.19 3.95
C LEU A 717 -30.20 -30.29 4.22
N ASN A 718 -30.10 -29.37 5.19
CA ASN A 718 -31.17 -28.42 5.50
C ASN A 718 -31.11 -27.23 4.53
N ILE A 719 -32.20 -26.99 3.80
CA ILE A 719 -32.28 -25.88 2.84
C ILE A 719 -32.37 -24.56 3.60
N GLN A 720 -31.40 -23.68 3.40
CA GLN A 720 -31.38 -22.33 3.99
C GLN A 720 -31.78 -21.24 2.98
N ASN A 721 -31.34 -21.40 1.73
CA ASN A 721 -31.57 -20.48 0.62
C ASN A 721 -32.32 -21.16 -0.53
N LYS A 722 -32.82 -20.39 -1.51
CA LYS A 722 -33.42 -20.95 -2.72
C LYS A 722 -32.32 -21.49 -3.64
N LEU A 723 -32.22 -22.82 -3.76
CA LEU A 723 -31.23 -23.52 -4.57
C LEU A 723 -31.71 -23.75 -6.01
N ASN A 724 -30.77 -23.99 -6.94
CA ASN A 724 -31.07 -24.28 -8.35
C ASN A 724 -31.62 -25.72 -8.52
N GLU A 725 -32.91 -25.85 -8.89
CA GLU A 725 -33.61 -27.13 -9.01
C GLU A 725 -33.05 -28.04 -10.12
N GLU A 726 -32.52 -27.47 -11.20
CA GLU A 726 -31.91 -28.23 -12.29
C GLU A 726 -30.59 -28.87 -11.83
N LEU A 727 -29.75 -28.12 -11.11
CA LEU A 727 -28.53 -28.65 -10.48
C LEU A 727 -28.84 -29.73 -9.44
N LEU A 728 -29.88 -29.54 -8.61
CA LEU A 728 -30.29 -30.56 -7.64
C LEU A 728 -30.70 -31.87 -8.33
N THR A 729 -31.46 -31.77 -9.42
CA THR A 729 -31.84 -32.91 -10.26
C THR A 729 -30.60 -33.55 -10.88
N PHE A 730 -29.71 -32.75 -11.46
CA PHE A 730 -28.43 -33.21 -12.02
C PHE A 730 -27.61 -34.01 -11.01
N LEU A 731 -27.46 -33.53 -9.78
CA LEU A 731 -26.72 -34.20 -8.71
C LEU A 731 -27.45 -35.42 -8.12
N GLY A 732 -28.76 -35.57 -8.33
CA GLY A 732 -29.55 -36.68 -7.79
C GLY A 732 -30.10 -36.43 -6.39
N PHE A 733 -30.52 -35.18 -6.12
CA PHE A 733 -31.22 -34.79 -4.90
C PHE A 733 -32.68 -34.41 -5.19
N ILE A 734 -33.54 -34.58 -4.18
CA ILE A 734 -34.91 -34.06 -4.17
C ILE A 734 -35.11 -33.11 -2.98
N SER A 735 -35.76 -31.97 -3.23
CA SER A 735 -36.19 -31.03 -2.20
C SER A 735 -37.58 -31.39 -1.67
N LYS A 736 -37.71 -31.61 -0.36
CA LYS A 736 -38.99 -31.75 0.36
C LYS A 736 -38.90 -31.24 1.79
N ASN A 737 -39.85 -30.40 2.22
CA ASN A 737 -39.97 -29.91 3.61
C ASN A 737 -38.64 -29.35 4.17
N ASP A 738 -38.04 -28.43 3.41
CA ASP A 738 -36.78 -27.75 3.75
C ASP A 738 -35.60 -28.72 4.00
N LEU A 739 -35.61 -29.85 3.28
CA LEU A 739 -34.53 -30.83 3.21
C LEU A 739 -34.22 -31.17 1.74
N LEU A 740 -32.95 -31.18 1.41
CA LEU A 740 -32.42 -32.00 0.33
C LEU A 740 -32.24 -33.43 0.82
N ILE A 741 -32.68 -34.39 0.01
CA ILE A 741 -32.51 -35.82 0.27
C ILE A 741 -31.96 -36.46 -1.00
N ARG A 742 -30.89 -37.25 -0.89
CA ARG A 742 -30.31 -37.99 -2.02
C ARG A 742 -31.29 -39.07 -2.52
N LEU A 743 -31.44 -39.23 -3.83
CA LEU A 743 -32.53 -40.04 -4.43
C LEU A 743 -32.52 -41.53 -4.05
N ASP A 744 -31.34 -42.11 -3.80
CA ASP A 744 -31.16 -43.48 -3.34
C ASP A 744 -31.69 -43.69 -1.91
N ILE A 745 -31.33 -42.78 -1.01
CA ILE A 745 -31.78 -42.77 0.39
C ILE A 745 -33.28 -42.44 0.45
N PHE A 746 -33.74 -41.49 -0.36
CA PHE A 746 -35.16 -41.18 -0.51
C PHE A 746 -35.96 -42.40 -0.99
N ASN A 747 -35.44 -43.19 -1.94
CA ASN A 747 -36.08 -44.40 -2.42
C ASN A 747 -36.17 -45.51 -1.34
N GLU A 748 -35.11 -45.75 -0.56
CA GLU A 748 -35.17 -46.69 0.55
C GLU A 748 -36.12 -46.20 1.68
N PHE A 749 -36.16 -44.89 1.96
CA PHE A 749 -37.15 -44.30 2.86
C PHE A 749 -38.59 -44.58 2.41
N GLU A 750 -38.93 -44.30 1.14
CA GLU A 750 -40.25 -44.59 0.56
C GLU A 750 -40.60 -46.08 0.66
N LYS A 751 -39.66 -46.95 0.28
CA LYS A 751 -39.82 -48.42 0.27
C LYS A 751 -40.04 -48.99 1.67
N GLN A 752 -39.32 -48.48 2.67
CA GLN A 752 -39.51 -48.88 4.07
C GLN A 752 -40.79 -48.30 4.68
N LEU A 753 -41.16 -47.06 4.36
CA LEU A 753 -42.40 -46.44 4.82
C LEU A 753 -43.63 -47.17 4.25
N PHE A 754 -43.63 -47.47 2.94
CA PHE A 754 -44.71 -48.22 2.28
C PHE A 754 -44.90 -49.65 2.84
N LYS A 755 -43.81 -50.33 3.22
CA LYS A 755 -43.89 -51.63 3.91
C LYS A 755 -44.58 -51.54 5.27
N ARG A 756 -44.44 -50.43 5.99
CA ARG A 756 -45.09 -50.17 7.28
C ARG A 756 -46.55 -49.76 7.08
N GLU A 757 -46.80 -48.86 6.13
CA GLU A 757 -48.14 -48.40 5.73
C GLU A 757 -49.11 -49.57 5.43
N ASN A 758 -48.64 -50.58 4.68
CA ASN A 758 -49.45 -51.76 4.35
C ASN A 758 -49.69 -52.74 5.52
N ARG A 759 -49.03 -52.56 6.67
CA ARG A 759 -49.17 -53.41 7.87
C ARG A 759 -50.13 -52.84 8.92
N GLY A 760 -50.61 -51.60 8.75
CA GLY A 760 -51.46 -50.90 9.72
C GLY A 760 -50.71 -49.81 10.50
N PRO A 761 -51.23 -49.37 11.66
CA PRO A 761 -50.55 -48.38 12.51
C PRO A 761 -49.19 -48.87 13.01
N PHE A 762 -48.22 -47.97 13.13
CA PHE A 762 -46.85 -48.28 13.55
C PHE A 762 -46.29 -47.20 14.50
N SER A 763 -45.39 -47.57 15.40
CA SER A 763 -44.67 -46.60 16.25
C SER A 763 -43.72 -45.73 15.42
N LEU A 764 -43.38 -44.52 15.91
CA LEU A 764 -42.44 -43.62 15.22
C LEU A 764 -41.13 -44.35 14.82
N PRO A 765 -40.83 -44.50 13.52
CA PRO A 765 -39.73 -45.32 13.07
C PRO A 765 -38.41 -44.53 13.14
N MET A 766 -37.75 -44.58 14.29
CA MET A 766 -36.47 -43.88 14.52
C MET A 766 -35.35 -44.37 13.59
N ASP A 767 -35.44 -45.59 13.04
CA ASP A 767 -34.56 -46.08 11.98
C ASP A 767 -34.67 -45.26 10.69
N LEU A 768 -35.85 -44.73 10.35
CA LEU A 768 -36.01 -43.78 9.25
C LEU A 768 -35.43 -42.39 9.58
N SER A 769 -35.41 -41.99 10.85
CA SER A 769 -34.73 -40.77 11.31
C SER A 769 -33.22 -40.90 11.08
N ASN A 770 -32.65 -42.04 11.44
CA ASN A 770 -31.24 -42.36 11.26
C ASN A 770 -30.86 -42.48 9.77
N LEU A 771 -31.68 -43.16 8.97
CA LEU A 771 -31.49 -43.30 7.51
C LEU A 771 -31.47 -41.94 6.79
N LEU A 772 -32.27 -40.97 7.25
CA LEU A 772 -32.26 -39.61 6.74
C LEU A 772 -31.24 -38.68 7.45
N GLY A 773 -30.60 -39.09 8.55
CA GLY A 773 -29.72 -38.23 9.35
C GLY A 773 -30.43 -37.04 10.01
N ILE A 774 -31.73 -37.14 10.30
CA ILE A 774 -32.55 -36.05 10.85
C ILE A 774 -33.00 -36.29 12.30
N LYS A 775 -33.35 -35.21 13.01
CA LYS A 775 -33.93 -35.26 14.37
C LYS A 775 -35.41 -35.71 14.35
N LYS A 776 -35.86 -36.27 15.49
CA LYS A 776 -37.25 -36.74 15.78
C LYS A 776 -38.32 -35.79 15.23
N ASP A 777 -38.19 -34.51 15.53
CA ASP A 777 -39.20 -33.47 15.19
C ASP A 777 -39.34 -33.25 13.67
N LYS A 778 -38.24 -33.38 12.92
CA LYS A 778 -38.25 -33.22 11.46
C LYS A 778 -38.74 -34.49 10.75
N LEU A 779 -38.55 -35.67 11.35
CA LEU A 779 -39.25 -36.89 10.88
C LEU A 779 -40.77 -36.76 11.08
N ILE A 780 -41.20 -36.23 12.24
CA ILE A 780 -42.62 -35.97 12.55
C ILE A 780 -43.24 -34.99 11.53
N SER A 781 -42.54 -33.91 11.14
CA SER A 781 -43.05 -32.98 10.13
C SER A 781 -43.17 -33.61 8.73
N ILE A 782 -42.21 -34.45 8.32
CA ILE A 782 -42.27 -35.20 7.05
C ILE A 782 -43.45 -36.17 7.01
N LEU A 783 -43.77 -36.83 8.13
CA LEU A 783 -44.90 -37.76 8.19
C LEU A 783 -46.25 -37.02 8.22
N LYS A 784 -46.35 -35.90 8.95
CA LYS A 784 -47.53 -35.02 8.90
C LYS A 784 -47.79 -34.47 7.48
N SER A 785 -46.75 -34.05 6.75
CA SER A 785 -46.90 -33.53 5.38
C SER A 785 -47.37 -34.59 4.37
N ARG A 786 -47.33 -35.87 4.75
CA ARG A 786 -47.79 -37.03 3.96
C ARG A 786 -49.17 -37.54 4.38
N SER A 787 -49.93 -36.75 5.15
CA SER A 787 -51.27 -37.09 5.64
C SER A 787 -51.32 -38.30 6.59
N PHE A 788 -50.23 -38.58 7.31
CA PHE A 788 -50.29 -39.46 8.49
C PHE A 788 -50.78 -38.69 9.71
N ASN A 789 -51.70 -39.31 10.46
CA ASN A 789 -52.05 -38.89 11.80
C ASN A 789 -51.02 -39.44 12.79
N ILE A 790 -50.69 -38.65 13.81
CA ILE A 790 -49.70 -39.00 14.84
C ILE A 790 -50.36 -38.75 16.20
N GLN A 791 -50.53 -39.83 16.96
CA GLN A 791 -51.15 -39.82 18.29
C GLN A 791 -50.11 -40.18 19.34
N GLU A 792 -50.09 -39.44 20.44
CA GLU A 792 -49.28 -39.76 21.62
C GLU A 792 -50.09 -40.64 22.56
N ILE A 793 -49.49 -41.75 23.02
CA ILE A 793 -50.16 -42.76 23.85
C ILE A 793 -49.60 -42.79 25.28
N ALA A 794 -48.31 -42.48 25.42
CA ALA A 794 -47.61 -42.21 26.68
C ALA A 794 -46.49 -41.19 26.40
N GLU A 795 -45.86 -40.62 27.42
CA GLU A 795 -44.76 -39.67 27.25
C GLU A 795 -43.69 -40.24 26.29
N ASN A 796 -43.45 -39.52 25.18
CA ASN A 796 -42.56 -39.87 24.06
C ASN A 796 -43.01 -40.99 23.09
N ASP A 797 -44.03 -41.78 23.40
CA ASP A 797 -44.52 -42.87 22.55
C ASP A 797 -45.60 -42.40 21.57
N LEU A 798 -45.18 -42.27 20.31
CA LEU A 798 -46.01 -41.79 19.19
C LEU A 798 -46.39 -42.93 18.25
N ILE A 799 -47.70 -43.18 18.06
CA ILE A 799 -48.23 -44.07 17.03
C ILE A 799 -48.67 -43.27 15.81
N ILE A 800 -48.37 -43.84 14.64
CA ILE A 800 -48.56 -43.26 13.32
C ILE A 800 -49.57 -44.11 12.55
N SER A 801 -50.65 -43.48 12.11
CA SER A 801 -51.70 -44.12 11.32
C SER A 801 -52.02 -43.29 10.08
N LYS A 802 -52.28 -43.92 8.94
CA LYS A 802 -52.68 -43.20 7.73
C LYS A 802 -54.10 -42.65 7.85
N ASN A 803 -54.33 -41.38 7.50
CA ASN A 803 -55.69 -40.87 7.35
C ASN A 803 -56.38 -41.55 6.16
N ILE A 804 -57.25 -42.53 6.45
CA ILE A 804 -58.17 -43.09 5.46
C ILE A 804 -59.32 -42.09 5.29
N ASN A 805 -59.22 -41.22 4.29
CA ASN A 805 -60.36 -40.44 3.84
C ASN A 805 -61.42 -41.40 3.26
N ALA A 806 -62.39 -41.76 4.09
CA ALA A 806 -63.53 -42.59 3.71
C ALA A 806 -64.43 -41.85 2.70
N ASN A 807 -64.17 -42.09 1.42
CA ASN A 807 -65.09 -41.76 0.32
C ASN A 807 -65.00 -42.83 -0.77
N LYS A 808 -65.32 -44.07 -0.37
CA LYS A 808 -65.66 -45.21 -1.24
C LYS A 808 -66.75 -46.06 -0.62
N THR A 809 -67.88 -45.43 -0.25
CA THR A 809 -69.14 -46.14 -0.11
C THR A 809 -69.72 -46.39 -1.50
N LEU A 810 -70.16 -47.62 -1.74
CA LEU A 810 -70.85 -48.01 -2.95
C LEU A 810 -72.27 -47.38 -2.95
N GLU A 811 -72.70 -46.76 -4.06
CA GLU A 811 -73.69 -47.36 -4.97
C GLU A 811 -74.26 -46.38 -6.03
N LEU A 812 -74.51 -46.94 -7.21
CA LEU A 812 -75.61 -46.65 -8.15
C LEU A 812 -75.89 -45.21 -8.65
N LYS A 813 -75.40 -44.99 -9.89
CA LYS A 813 -76.18 -44.57 -11.08
C LYS A 813 -77.03 -43.27 -11.05
N GLN A 814 -76.76 -42.46 -12.08
CA GLN A 814 -77.63 -41.51 -12.82
C GLN A 814 -77.58 -39.99 -12.51
N ASN A 815 -77.49 -39.27 -13.65
CA ASN A 815 -78.17 -38.03 -14.00
C ASN A 815 -77.65 -36.63 -13.53
N LYS A 816 -77.32 -35.86 -14.58
CA LYS A 816 -77.64 -34.43 -14.79
C LYS A 816 -76.91 -33.36 -13.97
N ASN A 817 -75.97 -32.71 -14.67
CA ASN A 817 -75.87 -31.25 -14.83
C ASN A 817 -76.84 -30.38 -14.00
N LYS A 818 -76.32 -29.67 -12.99
CA LYS A 818 -76.54 -28.23 -12.69
C LYS A 818 -75.74 -27.87 -11.42
N LYS A 819 -74.76 -26.97 -11.46
CA LYS A 819 -74.79 -25.50 -11.62
C LYS A 819 -74.91 -24.73 -10.29
N VAL A 820 -73.77 -24.17 -9.85
CA VAL A 820 -73.61 -22.85 -9.15
C VAL A 820 -74.36 -22.65 -7.80
N LEU A 821 -74.22 -21.57 -7.00
CA LEU A 821 -73.58 -20.24 -7.15
C LEU A 821 -73.01 -19.72 -5.79
N LYS A 822 -71.74 -19.26 -5.84
CA LYS A 822 -71.07 -18.10 -5.19
C LYS A 822 -71.60 -17.41 -3.91
N LYS A 823 -70.59 -17.04 -3.10
CA LYS A 823 -70.36 -15.74 -2.40
C LYS A 823 -71.19 -14.53 -2.86
N PRO A 824 -71.42 -13.58 -1.93
CA PRO A 824 -71.24 -12.14 -2.15
C PRO A 824 -70.19 -11.53 -1.18
N SER A 825 -69.64 -10.32 -1.32
CA SER A 825 -69.42 -9.37 -2.45
C SER A 825 -68.59 -8.19 -1.89
N LYS A 826 -67.73 -7.43 -2.61
CA LYS A 826 -67.97 -6.36 -3.62
C LYS A 826 -66.57 -5.70 -3.91
N LYS A 827 -66.27 -4.97 -5.00
CA LYS A 827 -66.71 -4.94 -6.43
C LYS A 827 -65.96 -3.79 -7.18
N VAL A 828 -66.15 -3.66 -8.51
CA VAL A 828 -65.87 -2.45 -9.38
C VAL A 828 -64.41 -2.29 -9.87
N LYS A 829 -64.06 -2.11 -11.17
CA LYS A 829 -64.80 -2.11 -12.47
C LYS A 829 -63.91 -2.59 -13.66
N LYS A 830 -64.58 -2.91 -14.79
CA LYS A 830 -64.11 -3.25 -16.16
C LYS A 830 -63.97 -1.97 -17.05
N PRO A 831 -63.68 -1.97 -18.39
CA PRO A 831 -63.51 -3.05 -19.40
C PRO A 831 -62.11 -3.00 -20.11
N SER A 832 -61.80 -3.46 -21.34
CA SER A 832 -62.55 -4.00 -22.51
C SER A 832 -61.71 -4.99 -23.37
N SER A 833 -62.28 -5.55 -24.45
CA SER A 833 -61.71 -6.59 -25.33
C SER A 833 -61.60 -6.17 -26.81
N LYS A 834 -60.67 -6.77 -27.59
CA LYS A 834 -60.87 -7.07 -29.03
C LYS A 834 -59.95 -8.20 -29.56
N LYS A 835 -60.33 -8.73 -30.74
CA LYS A 835 -59.86 -9.93 -31.47
C LYS A 835 -58.42 -9.76 -32.03
N LEU A 836 -57.51 -10.76 -32.04
CA LEU A 836 -57.43 -12.09 -32.70
C LEU A 836 -57.02 -12.07 -34.20
N PHE A 837 -55.85 -12.71 -34.45
CA PHE A 837 -55.24 -13.26 -35.68
C PHE A 837 -54.40 -12.41 -36.68
N ASN A 838 -53.13 -12.87 -36.82
CA ASN A 838 -52.21 -12.98 -37.99
C ASN A 838 -52.02 -11.78 -38.96
N ASN A 839 -50.79 -11.38 -39.32
CA ASN A 839 -49.82 -12.16 -40.13
C ASN A 839 -48.36 -11.64 -39.97
N PRO A 840 -47.29 -12.38 -40.31
CA PRO A 840 -45.92 -12.05 -39.89
C PRO A 840 -44.98 -11.49 -40.99
N PHE A 841 -45.27 -10.31 -41.59
CA PHE A 841 -44.33 -9.64 -42.52
C PHE A 841 -44.48 -8.10 -42.59
N ASP A 842 -44.60 -7.41 -41.45
CA ASP A 842 -44.61 -5.93 -41.37
C ASP A 842 -43.28 -5.33 -40.83
N GLN A 843 -42.16 -6.00 -41.13
CA GLN A 843 -40.88 -5.28 -41.24
C GLN A 843 -41.00 -4.27 -42.42
N LEU A 844 -40.30 -3.12 -42.33
CA LEU A 844 -40.25 -2.06 -43.35
C LEU A 844 -41.35 -0.98 -43.32
N LYS A 845 -41.60 -0.38 -42.15
CA LYS A 845 -41.77 1.09 -42.05
C LYS A 845 -40.65 1.73 -41.24
N ASN A 846 -39.45 1.48 -41.74
CA ASN A 846 -38.25 2.28 -41.52
C ASN A 846 -38.53 3.79 -41.69
N ILE A 847 -37.76 4.60 -40.96
CA ILE A 847 -37.42 6.01 -41.30
C ILE A 847 -38.61 7.00 -41.10
N ASN A 848 -38.46 8.14 -40.42
CA ASN A 848 -37.25 8.95 -40.31
C ASN A 848 -36.99 9.54 -38.91
N VAL A 849 -35.72 9.86 -38.68
CA VAL A 849 -35.28 10.88 -37.72
C VAL A 849 -35.74 12.26 -38.22
N LYS A 850 -35.85 13.23 -37.30
CA LYS A 850 -35.76 14.65 -37.61
C LYS A 850 -34.54 15.22 -36.89
#